data_AF-A0A1C5CMV3-F1
#
_entry.id   AF-A0A1C5CMV3-F1
#
_cell.length_a   1.000
_cell.length_b   1.000
_cell.length_c   1.000
_cell.angle_alpha   90.00
_cell.angle_beta   90.00
_cell.angle_gamma   90.00
#
_symmetry.space_group_name_H-M   'P 1'
#
loop_
_entity.id
_entity.type
_entity.pdbx_description
1 polymer ?
#
loop_
_entity_poly.entity_id
_entity_poly.type
_entity_poly.pdbx_seq_one_letter_code
_entity_poly.pdbx_strand_id
1 'polypeptide(L)'
;MRASARTLPIRLPPLPGEALDSWLEATARRLDTTLGDVLLYFGFPVRQRAGNQFRGIPADWTIFLDDRLTAAVAHATGTVPEVVTAMTLAHYDGRALQLSPEGRAVTRHVLWGRGRGSRFCPDCLRSSEGRWQLSWRLGFSFTCTRHRRLLADCCPHCGRVPRQRPRSGRSVPRPELCGNPPIRPGGPISAGCGADLTCAPTLCLPLGHPVLMAQDLVLEIIDGATVAFGPYRAVPQPTPAVLADIRALGIRVLSDLPAAVLREQMPADIAEAHLATDPVVPRTELAADRPGFMAPPRAADTAVAVTMALGILQQPGIHSAGEVLRVLLESVREELTQISVTSIDDWGQGISPVLQSVHLAALASSLRPSEHLRYRITTETPRRPVRTRRDIEQRARKIPTMFWPSWTVRLAPPAGIHARALAPVLAALLLIPDSRMSLDQAAGLAGDVVDGIEISRLLQELDDLPQWPDIVTALDRLADHIDTDDISIDYGRRRLLDYTGLLLHDRWLEICRRTGTPPGTGRRERIARSQLFQRLSGLPVESLPDDLGGLDSAEFRATSLHFTALQTPELAHALQQEALEFLASHHIHDEPVTWQPPTTLLSGLSLPGPDPGDVDLPRLHQLVRERQHPIQHAARALGTTVEAIRHVFDEHPAPAPPLTKTTARATGRTRQQARQAIPAERLIQLYLDEHRSLRQIAVITGFSRRVLTDLANEYGIPLREGPQDYKRRGTVERDWLIDQYVHRRRTLPDLAREAGMSTANMARWAKAHNVPLRSRGGASHSQALRAADQAHRAPRVLRPALSGQGASERLRRFAAAAAFPSLGAAASGLGLNAFTLVAQINRIERELGGPLLVRAERGRPMTLTPLGKRVLRAIRTSQDGAGA
;
A
#
# COMPACT_ATOMS: atom_id res chain seq x y z
N MET A 1 72.22 -9.91 34.03
CA MET A 1 70.93 -9.66 34.72
C MET A 1 71.12 -8.49 35.68
N ARG A 2 70.39 -7.38 35.52
CA ARG A 2 70.32 -6.35 36.59
C ARG A 2 69.45 -6.95 37.71
N ALA A 3 69.90 -6.87 38.95
CA ALA A 3 69.13 -7.33 40.11
C ALA A 3 67.75 -6.65 40.13
N SER A 4 66.71 -7.38 40.54
CA SER A 4 65.37 -6.81 40.73
C SER A 4 65.46 -5.61 41.67
N ALA A 5 64.81 -4.49 41.30
CA ALA A 5 64.79 -3.31 42.15
C ALA A 5 64.21 -3.69 43.53
N ARG A 6 64.84 -3.25 44.63
CA ARG A 6 64.28 -3.52 45.98
C ARG A 6 63.02 -2.67 46.17
N THR A 7 62.21 -2.97 47.19
CA THR A 7 61.11 -2.07 47.54
C THR A 7 61.63 -0.78 48.17
N LEU A 8 60.98 0.35 47.92
CA LEU A 8 61.30 1.64 48.53
C LEU A 8 61.02 1.61 50.05
N PRO A 9 61.88 2.28 50.86
CA PRO A 9 61.71 2.34 52.31
C PRO A 9 60.50 3.20 52.73
N ILE A 10 60.14 4.20 51.93
CA ILE A 10 58.94 5.02 52.09
C ILE A 10 58.09 4.87 50.84
N ARG A 11 56.84 4.43 51.01
CA ARG A 11 55.89 4.25 49.92
C ARG A 11 54.85 5.37 49.97
N LEU A 12 54.65 6.02 48.83
CA LEU A 12 53.65 7.07 48.67
C LEU A 12 52.57 6.55 47.71
N PRO A 13 51.30 6.42 48.13
CA PRO A 13 50.25 5.99 47.23
C PRO A 13 50.00 7.05 46.13
N PRO A 14 49.73 6.63 44.89
CA PRO A 14 49.28 7.54 43.84
C PRO A 14 47.89 8.10 44.19
N LEU A 15 47.60 9.33 43.78
CA LEU A 15 46.24 9.87 43.87
C LEU A 15 45.37 9.34 42.71
N PRO A 16 44.03 9.28 42.87
CA PRO A 16 43.13 8.98 41.77
C PRO A 16 43.37 9.93 40.58
N GLY A 17 43.55 9.36 39.38
CA GLY A 17 43.77 10.12 38.15
C GLY A 17 45.14 10.78 38.02
N GLU A 18 46.08 10.53 38.93
CA GLU A 18 47.38 11.20 38.92
C GLU A 18 48.27 10.77 37.73
N ALA A 19 49.00 11.73 37.15
CA ALA A 19 49.99 11.43 36.13
C ALA A 19 51.25 10.76 36.71
N LEU A 20 51.86 9.83 35.97
CA LEU A 20 53.05 9.09 36.39
C LEU A 20 54.20 10.01 36.79
N ASP A 21 54.46 11.06 36.00
CA ASP A 21 55.54 12.01 36.28
C ASP A 21 55.28 12.86 37.52
N SER A 22 54.01 13.17 37.81
CA SER A 22 53.63 13.83 39.07
C SER A 22 53.92 12.97 40.28
N TRP A 23 53.50 11.71 40.24
CA TRP A 23 53.65 10.80 41.38
C TRP A 23 55.10 10.47 41.68
N LEU A 24 55.92 10.32 40.63
CA LEU A 24 57.35 10.08 40.77
C LEU A 24 58.09 11.32 41.26
N GLU A 25 57.67 12.53 40.86
CA GLU A 25 58.15 13.76 41.48
C GLU A 25 57.75 13.85 42.97
N ALA A 26 56.51 13.51 43.31
CA ALA A 26 56.04 13.51 44.70
C ALA A 26 56.80 12.47 45.56
N THR A 27 57.11 11.31 44.98
CA THR A 27 57.91 10.26 45.62
C THR A 27 59.34 10.74 45.87
N ALA A 28 59.97 11.38 44.88
CA ALA A 28 61.30 11.96 45.03
C ALA A 28 61.35 13.05 46.11
N ARG A 29 60.34 13.94 46.15
CA ARG A 29 60.18 14.96 47.20
C ARG A 29 60.03 14.31 48.58
N ARG A 30 59.22 13.25 48.69
CA ARG A 30 58.96 12.56 49.97
C ARG A 30 60.21 11.84 50.49
N LEU A 31 61.05 11.34 49.60
CA LEU A 31 62.32 10.68 49.91
C LEU A 31 63.49 11.67 50.08
N ASP A 32 63.26 12.97 49.89
CA ASP A 32 64.28 14.02 49.83
C ASP A 32 65.46 13.68 48.90
N THR A 33 65.13 13.16 47.71
CA THR A 33 66.11 12.72 46.70
C THR A 33 65.81 13.31 45.33
N THR A 34 66.78 13.22 44.42
CA THR A 34 66.61 13.77 43.07
C THR A 34 65.69 12.89 42.22
N LEU A 35 64.93 13.50 41.31
CA LEU A 35 64.08 12.74 40.38
C LEU A 35 64.90 11.75 39.54
N GLY A 36 66.13 12.10 39.18
CA GLY A 36 67.04 11.23 38.42
C GLY A 36 67.42 9.96 39.16
N ASP A 37 67.62 10.05 40.49
CA ASP A 37 67.94 8.88 41.33
C ASP A 37 66.73 7.95 41.43
N VAL A 38 65.53 8.50 41.60
CA VAL A 38 64.27 7.72 41.58
C VAL A 38 64.08 7.00 40.24
N LEU A 39 64.27 7.70 39.12
CA LEU A 39 64.14 7.09 37.79
C LEU A 39 65.24 6.05 37.52
N LEU A 40 66.48 6.31 37.94
CA LEU A 40 67.57 5.33 37.82
C LEU A 40 67.26 4.07 38.62
N TYR A 41 66.68 4.22 39.81
CA TYR A 41 66.28 3.12 40.68
C TYR A 41 65.26 2.17 40.03
N PHE A 42 64.27 2.72 39.33
CA PHE A 42 63.30 1.94 38.56
C PHE A 42 63.82 1.41 37.23
N GLY A 43 65.08 1.69 36.89
CA GLY A 43 65.74 1.15 35.70
C GLY A 43 65.55 1.98 34.42
N PHE A 44 65.07 3.22 34.51
CA PHE A 44 65.02 4.15 33.38
C PHE A 44 66.44 4.46 32.87
N PRO A 45 66.65 4.66 31.56
CA PRO A 45 67.97 4.87 30.96
C PRO A 45 68.54 6.29 31.19
N VAL A 46 68.70 6.70 32.46
CA VAL A 46 69.18 8.05 32.83
C VAL A 46 70.67 8.21 32.46
N ARG A 47 70.99 9.06 31.47
CA ARG A 47 72.38 9.38 31.10
C ARG A 47 73.00 10.36 32.11
N GLN A 48 74.06 9.96 32.82
CA GLN A 48 74.75 10.81 33.81
C GLN A 48 75.80 11.79 33.23
N ARG A 49 76.10 11.77 31.92
CA ARG A 49 77.19 12.60 31.33
C ARG A 49 76.89 14.11 31.33
N ALA A 50 77.91 14.91 31.66
CA ALA A 50 77.89 16.37 31.62
C ALA A 50 77.63 16.87 30.18
N GLY A 51 76.63 17.74 30.00
CA GLY A 51 76.43 18.48 28.75
C GLY A 51 74.99 18.60 28.26
N ASN A 52 74.04 17.75 28.69
CA ASN A 52 72.64 17.96 28.33
C ASN A 52 71.64 17.38 29.35
N GLN A 53 71.16 18.26 30.22
CA GLN A 53 70.41 17.97 31.46
C GLN A 53 69.02 17.35 31.23
N PHE A 54 68.58 17.26 29.96
CA PHE A 54 67.26 16.77 29.53
C PHE A 54 67.34 15.58 28.55
N ARG A 55 68.53 15.05 28.21
CA ARG A 55 68.71 13.99 27.18
C ARG A 55 68.81 12.55 27.72
N GLY A 56 68.39 12.31 28.97
CA GLY A 56 68.47 10.99 29.61
C GLY A 56 67.13 10.31 29.92
N ILE A 57 66.03 11.07 30.05
CA ILE A 57 64.71 10.49 30.33
C ILE A 57 63.99 10.33 28.99
N PRO A 58 63.57 9.11 28.61
CA PRO A 58 62.79 8.89 27.39
C PRO A 58 61.58 9.82 27.39
N ALA A 59 61.34 10.51 26.29
CA ALA A 59 60.33 11.56 26.29
C ALA A 59 58.88 11.03 26.17
N ASP A 60 58.77 9.74 25.92
CA ASP A 60 57.57 8.90 25.76
C ASP A 60 57.17 8.18 27.06
N TRP A 61 57.97 8.25 28.13
CA TRP A 61 57.70 7.54 29.39
C TRP A 61 56.40 7.93 30.12
N THR A 62 55.88 9.14 29.86
CA THR A 62 54.54 9.56 30.34
C THR A 62 53.42 9.12 29.40
N ILE A 63 53.78 8.68 28.20
CA ILE A 63 52.85 8.19 27.17
C ILE A 63 52.63 6.70 27.38
N PHE A 64 53.71 5.92 27.43
CA PHE A 64 53.67 4.46 27.53
C PHE A 64 54.92 3.95 28.28
N LEU A 65 54.75 2.89 29.06
CA LEU A 65 55.83 2.13 29.67
C LEU A 65 55.77 0.68 29.18
N ASP A 66 56.93 0.11 28.87
CA ASP A 66 57.01 -1.33 28.59
C ASP A 66 56.77 -2.17 29.85
N ASP A 67 56.36 -3.42 29.67
CA ASP A 67 56.00 -4.34 30.77
C ASP A 67 57.11 -4.48 31.81
N ARG A 68 58.36 -4.39 31.38
CA ARG A 68 59.53 -4.49 32.26
C ARG A 68 59.61 -3.28 33.20
N LEU A 69 59.49 -2.06 32.66
CA LEU A 69 59.51 -0.83 33.46
C LEU A 69 58.26 -0.74 34.34
N THR A 70 57.09 -1.11 33.82
CA THR A 70 55.84 -1.16 34.59
C THR A 70 55.97 -2.10 35.79
N ALA A 71 56.47 -3.33 35.57
CA ALA A 71 56.70 -4.29 36.65
C ALA A 71 57.76 -3.81 37.65
N ALA A 72 58.83 -3.16 37.18
CA ALA A 72 59.87 -2.62 38.05
C ALA A 72 59.34 -1.50 38.96
N VAL A 73 58.56 -0.57 38.41
CA VAL A 73 57.92 0.52 39.17
C VAL A 73 56.92 -0.05 40.16
N ALA A 74 56.05 -0.96 39.72
CA ALA A 74 55.03 -1.59 40.55
C ALA A 74 55.65 -2.33 41.75
N HIS A 75 56.62 -3.21 41.48
CA HIS A 75 57.32 -3.96 42.52
C HIS A 75 58.03 -3.04 43.53
N ALA A 76 58.78 -2.06 43.04
CA ALA A 76 59.58 -1.20 43.90
C ALA A 76 58.72 -0.24 44.75
N THR A 77 57.55 0.15 44.29
CA THR A 77 56.64 1.05 45.02
C THR A 77 55.59 0.30 45.83
N GLY A 78 55.43 -1.01 45.61
CA GLY A 78 54.38 -1.82 46.22
C GLY A 78 52.99 -1.52 45.64
N THR A 79 52.92 -1.02 44.41
CA THR A 79 51.67 -0.85 43.65
C THR A 79 51.47 -2.03 42.69
N VAL A 80 50.30 -2.09 42.06
CA VAL A 80 50.01 -3.08 41.03
C VAL A 80 50.31 -2.51 39.63
N PRO A 81 50.78 -3.32 38.66
CA PRO A 81 51.10 -2.87 37.31
C PRO A 81 50.00 -2.06 36.63
N GLU A 82 48.74 -2.43 36.85
CA GLU A 82 47.57 -1.79 36.24
C GLU A 82 47.42 -0.33 36.69
N VAL A 83 47.74 -0.04 37.96
CA VAL A 83 47.73 1.33 38.50
C VAL A 83 48.83 2.16 37.85
N VAL A 84 50.02 1.58 37.64
CA VAL A 84 51.13 2.27 36.96
C VAL A 84 50.76 2.59 35.51
N THR A 85 50.16 1.65 34.79
CA THR A 85 49.67 1.87 33.42
C THR A 85 48.57 2.94 33.37
N ALA A 86 47.63 2.94 34.33
CA ALA A 86 46.56 3.93 34.43
C ALA A 86 47.06 5.37 34.65
N MET A 87 48.32 5.55 35.07
CA MET A 87 48.97 6.84 35.26
C MET A 87 49.71 7.36 34.00
N THR A 88 49.63 6.62 32.88
CA THR A 88 50.23 6.98 31.59
C THR A 88 49.15 7.28 30.54
N LEU A 89 49.49 8.01 29.46
CA LEU A 89 48.50 8.30 28.40
C LEU A 89 47.99 7.06 27.67
N ALA A 90 48.68 5.92 27.74
CA ALA A 90 48.21 4.63 27.26
C ALA A 90 46.89 4.21 27.92
N HIS A 91 46.58 4.73 29.12
CA HIS A 91 45.26 4.58 29.72
C HIS A 91 44.14 5.07 28.79
N TYR A 92 44.35 6.17 28.05
CA TYR A 92 43.34 6.79 27.19
C TYR A 92 43.42 6.35 25.72
N ASP A 93 44.31 5.42 25.38
CA ASP A 93 44.43 4.92 24.01
C ASP A 93 43.14 4.22 23.55
N GLY A 94 42.70 4.55 22.34
CA GLY A 94 41.43 4.08 21.79
C GLY A 94 40.18 4.64 22.48
N ARG A 95 40.32 5.59 23.43
CA ARG A 95 39.20 6.24 24.13
C ARG A 95 39.18 7.76 23.90
N ALA A 96 40.18 8.46 24.43
CA ALA A 96 40.27 9.93 24.35
C ALA A 96 41.45 10.43 23.50
N LEU A 97 42.33 9.52 23.08
CA LEU A 97 43.44 9.77 22.17
C LEU A 97 43.78 8.48 21.42
N GLN A 98 44.65 8.58 20.42
CA GLN A 98 45.19 7.43 19.71
C GLN A 98 46.72 7.46 19.75
N LEU A 99 47.33 6.32 20.08
CA LEU A 99 48.77 6.12 20.01
C LEU A 99 49.23 5.66 18.63
N SER A 100 50.52 5.85 18.32
CA SER A 100 51.15 5.28 17.14
C SER A 100 51.15 3.75 17.22
N PRO A 101 51.32 3.02 16.09
CA PRO A 101 51.35 1.55 16.10
C PRO A 101 52.35 0.95 17.11
N GLU A 102 53.45 1.66 17.39
CA GLU A 102 54.48 1.27 18.36
C GLU A 102 54.15 1.70 19.81
N GLY A 103 53.05 2.41 20.04
CA GLY A 103 52.57 2.89 21.35
C GLY A 103 53.34 4.08 21.93
N ARG A 104 54.37 4.59 21.24
CA ARG A 104 55.34 5.54 21.82
C ARG A 104 55.07 7.01 21.54
N ALA A 105 54.08 7.31 20.71
CA ALA A 105 53.70 8.69 20.39
C ALA A 105 52.18 8.84 20.31
N VAL A 106 51.67 10.00 20.68
CA VAL A 106 50.26 10.35 20.51
C VAL A 106 50.05 10.97 19.12
N THR A 107 49.05 10.48 18.41
CA THR A 107 48.64 11.00 17.09
C THR A 107 47.90 12.32 17.26
N ARG A 108 48.60 13.44 17.02
CA ARG A 108 48.12 14.79 17.35
C ARG A 108 46.92 15.32 16.56
N HIS A 109 46.65 14.72 15.40
CA HIS A 109 45.53 15.11 14.52
C HIS A 109 44.26 14.27 14.76
N VAL A 110 44.34 13.25 15.61
CA VAL A 110 43.21 12.39 15.98
C VAL A 110 42.78 12.73 17.41
N LEU A 111 41.46 12.90 17.63
CA LEU A 111 40.83 13.17 18.94
C LEU A 111 41.52 14.28 19.76
N TRP A 112 42.07 15.31 19.12
CA TRP A 112 42.85 16.36 19.80
C TRP A 112 43.92 15.80 20.76
N GLY A 113 44.57 14.69 20.37
CA GLY A 113 45.61 14.07 21.16
C GLY A 113 46.80 15.00 21.42
N ARG A 114 47.31 15.02 22.67
CA ARG A 114 48.56 15.71 23.02
C ARG A 114 49.55 14.72 23.59
N GLY A 115 50.71 14.59 22.94
CA GLY A 115 51.78 13.74 23.46
C GLY A 115 52.64 14.38 24.54
N ARG A 116 52.54 15.71 24.74
CA ARG A 116 53.42 16.49 25.62
C ARG A 116 52.72 17.70 26.19
N GLY A 117 53.23 18.20 27.31
CA GLY A 117 52.65 19.33 28.02
C GLY A 117 51.47 18.91 28.88
N SER A 118 51.07 19.79 29.78
CA SER A 118 49.87 19.63 30.60
C SER A 118 49.30 21.00 30.92
N ARG A 119 47.98 21.12 30.83
CA ARG A 119 47.26 22.19 31.50
C ARG A 119 47.27 21.95 33.01
N PHE A 120 46.83 22.92 33.82
CA PHE A 120 46.73 22.74 35.26
C PHE A 120 45.67 23.61 35.93
N CYS A 121 45.19 23.15 37.08
CA CYS A 121 44.40 23.96 37.99
C CYS A 121 45.29 24.49 39.13
N PRO A 122 45.39 25.82 39.34
CA PRO A 122 46.23 26.39 40.39
C PRO A 122 45.82 25.92 41.80
N ASP A 123 44.52 25.80 42.05
CA ASP A 123 43.98 25.41 43.35
C ASP A 123 44.11 23.91 43.62
N CYS A 124 44.02 23.06 42.59
CA CYS A 124 44.37 21.64 42.73
C CYS A 124 45.84 21.49 43.10
N LEU A 125 46.75 22.23 42.44
CA LEU A 125 48.16 22.17 42.79
C LEU A 125 48.40 22.65 44.23
N ARG A 126 47.71 23.71 44.68
CA ARG A 126 47.82 24.17 46.07
C ARG A 126 47.32 23.15 47.08
N SER A 127 46.12 22.61 46.86
CA SER A 127 45.46 21.69 47.82
C SER A 127 46.06 20.28 47.84
N SER A 128 46.76 19.88 46.79
CA SER A 128 47.37 18.54 46.69
C SER A 128 48.88 18.53 46.89
N GLU A 129 49.51 19.66 47.25
CA GLU A 129 50.97 19.79 47.33
C GLU A 129 51.70 19.53 45.99
N GLY A 130 51.08 19.98 44.90
CA GLY A 130 51.64 19.96 43.57
C GLY A 130 51.38 18.67 42.77
N ARG A 131 50.32 17.92 43.06
CA ARG A 131 50.00 16.67 42.35
C ARG A 131 49.20 16.99 41.08
N TRP A 132 49.67 16.53 39.92
CA TRP A 132 49.09 16.80 38.61
C TRP A 132 48.22 15.64 38.13
N GLN A 133 47.09 15.99 37.54
CA GLN A 133 46.16 15.01 36.97
C GLN A 133 46.57 14.61 35.55
N LEU A 134 46.42 13.33 35.23
CA LEU A 134 46.69 12.79 33.91
C LEU A 134 45.71 13.36 32.88
N SER A 135 44.43 13.53 33.24
CA SER A 135 43.39 14.08 32.36
C SER A 135 43.72 15.48 31.85
N TRP A 136 44.47 16.30 32.60
CA TRP A 136 44.90 17.64 32.15
C TRP A 136 45.85 17.64 30.94
N ARG A 137 46.34 16.47 30.54
CA ARG A 137 47.11 16.28 29.30
C ARG A 137 46.22 16.06 28.08
N LEU A 138 44.93 15.75 28.25
CA LEU A 138 43.99 15.55 27.15
C LEU A 138 43.64 16.88 26.49
N GLY A 139 43.48 16.90 25.16
CA GLY A 139 43.05 18.08 24.43
C GLY A 139 41.66 18.58 24.85
N PHE A 140 40.80 17.64 25.24
CA PHE A 140 39.42 17.84 25.69
C PHE A 140 39.28 18.25 27.17
N SER A 141 40.38 18.43 27.91
CA SER A 141 40.34 18.96 29.28
C SER A 141 40.66 20.45 29.30
N PHE A 142 39.67 21.30 29.54
CA PHE A 142 39.75 22.76 29.49
C PHE A 142 39.28 23.44 30.78
N THR A 143 38.48 22.79 31.62
CA THR A 143 38.13 23.31 32.96
C THR A 143 38.44 22.34 34.08
N CYS A 144 38.61 22.87 35.28
CA CYS A 144 38.58 22.10 36.51
C CYS A 144 37.17 22.21 37.10
N THR A 145 36.45 21.10 37.13
CA THR A 145 35.06 21.04 37.63
C THR A 145 35.02 21.11 39.16
N ARG A 146 36.04 20.58 39.85
CA ARG A 146 36.22 20.71 41.30
C ARG A 146 36.36 22.16 41.78
N HIS A 147 37.19 22.96 41.12
CA HIS A 147 37.45 24.36 41.49
C HIS A 147 36.68 25.36 40.61
N ARG A 148 35.84 24.87 39.69
CA ARG A 148 35.00 25.63 38.76
C ARG A 148 35.75 26.75 38.08
N ARG A 149 36.82 26.42 37.35
CA ARG A 149 37.65 27.42 36.68
C ARG A 149 38.29 26.88 35.41
N LEU A 150 38.63 27.76 34.48
CA LEU A 150 39.45 27.39 33.33
C LEU A 150 40.82 26.88 33.80
N LEU A 151 41.33 25.85 33.14
CA LEU A 151 42.69 25.38 33.36
C LEU A 151 43.69 26.38 32.77
N ALA A 152 44.81 26.57 33.45
CA ALA A 152 45.92 27.36 32.94
C ALA A 152 46.69 26.57 31.86
N ASP A 153 46.91 27.21 30.70
CA ASP A 153 47.64 26.60 29.58
C ASP A 153 49.16 26.80 29.69
N CYS A 154 49.58 27.97 30.16
CA CYS A 154 50.97 28.41 30.21
C CYS A 154 51.35 28.92 31.60
N CYS A 155 52.65 28.91 31.90
CA CYS A 155 53.16 29.61 33.08
C CYS A 155 53.06 31.14 32.86
N PRO A 156 52.49 31.92 33.81
CA PRO A 156 52.30 33.37 33.64
C PRO A 156 53.63 34.14 33.57
N HIS A 157 54.72 33.57 34.09
CA HIS A 157 56.03 34.22 34.07
C HIS A 157 56.82 33.93 32.79
N CYS A 158 56.92 32.66 32.36
CA CYS A 158 57.72 32.29 31.18
C CYS A 158 56.94 32.11 29.89
N GLY A 159 55.62 32.16 29.91
CA GLY A 159 54.76 32.01 28.72
C GLY A 159 54.81 30.63 28.06
N ARG A 160 55.46 29.64 28.68
CA ARG A 160 55.63 28.28 28.14
C ARG A 160 54.67 27.31 28.82
N VAL A 161 54.16 26.35 28.04
CA VAL A 161 53.34 25.23 28.53
C VAL A 161 54.16 24.37 29.50
N PRO A 162 53.70 24.13 30.74
CA PRO A 162 54.37 23.25 31.69
C PRO A 162 54.47 21.80 31.18
N ARG A 163 55.45 21.04 31.69
CA ARG A 163 55.60 19.59 31.44
C ARG A 163 55.70 19.20 29.95
N GLN A 164 56.14 20.10 29.07
CA GLN A 164 56.52 19.74 27.69
C GLN A 164 57.78 18.87 27.63
N ARG A 165 58.63 19.00 28.65
CA ARG A 165 59.86 18.22 28.86
C ARG A 165 59.87 17.73 30.30
N PRO A 166 60.52 16.58 30.58
CA PRO A 166 60.79 16.16 31.94
C PRO A 166 61.55 17.24 32.71
N ARG A 167 61.31 17.36 34.02
CA ARG A 167 62.09 18.22 34.91
C ARG A 167 63.55 17.75 34.96
N SER A 168 64.46 18.64 35.36
CA SER A 168 65.85 18.27 35.67
C SER A 168 65.89 17.10 36.65
N GLY A 169 66.60 16.03 36.28
CA GLY A 169 66.80 14.88 37.16
C GLY A 169 67.79 15.12 38.30
N ARG A 170 68.40 16.32 38.40
CA ARG A 170 69.46 16.62 39.38
C ARG A 170 69.01 17.43 40.60
N SER A 171 67.71 17.74 40.69
CA SER A 171 67.14 18.49 41.81
C SER A 171 66.00 17.71 42.46
N VAL A 172 65.82 17.94 43.75
CA VAL A 172 64.59 17.51 44.45
C VAL A 172 63.43 18.29 43.84
N PRO A 173 62.42 17.62 43.27
CA PRO A 173 61.35 18.29 42.55
C PRO A 173 60.46 19.11 43.48
N ARG A 174 60.07 20.30 43.01
CA ARG A 174 59.00 21.14 43.57
C ARG A 174 57.89 21.26 42.53
N PRO A 175 56.91 20.34 42.52
CA PRO A 175 55.89 20.23 41.46
C PRO A 175 54.95 21.44 41.33
N GLU A 176 54.85 22.25 42.39
CA GLU A 176 54.14 23.54 42.46
C GLU A 176 54.84 24.67 41.70
N LEU A 177 56.15 24.53 41.45
CA LEU A 177 56.96 25.54 40.74
C LEU A 177 57.15 25.17 39.28
N CYS A 178 57.23 26.18 38.41
CA CYS A 178 57.45 25.98 36.98
C CYS A 178 58.83 25.35 36.68
N GLY A 179 58.81 24.15 36.09
CA GLY A 179 60.01 23.41 35.69
C GLY A 179 60.56 23.76 34.30
N ASN A 180 59.96 24.72 33.58
CA ASN A 180 60.44 25.14 32.26
C ASN A 180 61.81 25.82 32.36
N PRO A 181 62.66 25.82 31.32
CA PRO A 181 63.93 26.54 31.36
C PRO A 181 63.72 28.05 31.57
N PRO A 182 64.66 28.77 32.23
CA PRO A 182 64.57 30.21 32.46
C PRO A 182 64.52 31.01 31.13
N ILE A 183 63.99 32.23 31.21
CA ILE A 183 63.79 33.12 30.05
C ILE A 183 65.12 33.74 29.60
N ARG A 184 66.01 34.09 30.54
CA ARG A 184 67.34 34.66 30.27
C ARG A 184 68.45 33.61 30.40
N PRO A 185 69.39 33.51 29.45
CA PRO A 185 70.55 32.64 29.58
C PRO A 185 71.53 33.23 30.61
N GLY A 186 71.89 32.48 31.66
CA GLY A 186 72.88 32.91 32.66
C GLY A 186 72.80 32.22 34.02
N GLY A 187 71.65 31.65 34.41
CA GLY A 187 71.51 30.84 35.63
C GLY A 187 71.81 29.35 35.40
N PRO A 188 72.04 28.55 36.46
CA PRO A 188 72.12 27.09 36.33
C PRO A 188 70.84 26.57 35.69
N ILE A 189 70.95 25.92 34.52
CA ILE A 189 69.82 25.36 33.75
C ILE A 189 68.94 24.42 34.61
N SER A 190 69.50 23.87 35.69
CA SER A 190 68.86 23.00 36.68
C SER A 190 67.83 23.68 37.59
N ALA A 191 67.82 25.02 37.69
CA ALA A 191 66.89 25.76 38.56
C ALA A 191 65.49 25.97 37.95
N GLY A 192 65.37 25.88 36.62
CA GLY A 192 64.10 26.12 35.91
C GLY A 192 63.60 27.58 36.03
N CYS A 193 62.34 27.81 35.66
CA CYS A 193 61.68 29.10 35.71
C CYS A 193 61.33 29.49 37.15
N GLY A 194 61.04 28.51 38.02
CA GLY A 194 60.82 28.72 39.45
C GLY A 194 59.53 29.45 39.83
N ALA A 195 58.76 29.96 38.87
CA ALA A 195 57.51 30.65 39.14
C ALA A 195 56.48 29.73 39.80
N ASP A 196 55.81 30.24 40.84
CA ASP A 196 54.74 29.51 41.54
C ASP A 196 53.50 29.38 40.64
N LEU A 197 53.20 28.14 40.25
CA LEU A 197 52.05 27.84 39.39
C LEU A 197 50.74 27.88 40.17
N THR A 198 50.76 27.79 41.51
CA THR A 198 49.53 27.90 42.31
C THR A 198 48.94 29.31 42.25
N CYS A 199 49.75 30.31 41.93
CA CYS A 199 49.35 31.71 41.79
C CYS A 199 48.94 32.09 40.35
N ALA A 200 48.83 31.12 39.43
CA ALA A 200 48.45 31.44 38.05
C ALA A 200 47.01 31.99 37.98
N PRO A 201 46.80 33.14 37.30
CA PRO A 201 45.47 33.70 37.11
C PRO A 201 44.71 32.86 36.09
N THR A 202 43.50 32.40 36.45
CA THR A 202 42.57 31.78 35.51
C THR A 202 41.14 32.17 35.84
N LEU A 203 40.28 32.20 34.82
CA LEU A 203 38.88 32.57 34.94
C LEU A 203 38.09 31.61 35.84
N CYS A 204 37.47 32.12 36.89
CA CYS A 204 36.54 31.39 37.74
C CYS A 204 35.14 31.41 37.12
N LEU A 205 34.46 30.27 37.17
CA LEU A 205 33.16 30.04 36.57
C LEU A 205 32.11 29.83 37.66
N PRO A 206 30.90 30.42 37.53
CA PRO A 206 29.82 30.20 38.48
C PRO A 206 29.31 28.75 38.49
N LEU A 207 28.56 28.38 39.53
CA LEU A 207 27.87 27.08 39.55
C LEU A 207 26.86 27.02 38.39
N GLY A 208 26.76 25.87 37.71
CA GLY A 208 25.84 25.69 36.58
C GLY A 208 26.30 26.35 35.27
N HIS A 209 27.54 26.83 35.21
CA HIS A 209 28.07 27.42 33.99
C HIS A 209 28.10 26.40 32.83
N PRO A 210 27.62 26.72 31.60
CA PRO A 210 27.53 25.77 30.48
C PRO A 210 28.85 25.07 30.14
N VAL A 211 29.97 25.80 30.21
CA VAL A 211 31.32 25.25 29.99
C VAL A 211 31.72 24.20 31.04
N LEU A 212 31.24 24.31 32.29
CA LEU A 212 31.48 23.26 33.30
C LEU A 212 30.67 22.01 32.97
N MET A 213 29.40 22.18 32.60
CA MET A 213 28.54 21.07 32.17
C MET A 213 29.11 20.35 30.94
N ALA A 214 29.65 21.11 29.98
CA ALA A 214 30.34 20.58 28.81
C ALA A 214 31.59 19.78 29.20
N GLN A 215 32.39 20.26 30.16
CA GLN A 215 33.55 19.52 30.66
C GLN A 215 33.15 18.23 31.36
N ASP A 216 32.14 18.26 32.23
CA ASP A 216 31.65 17.09 32.96
C ASP A 216 31.14 16.03 31.99
N LEU A 217 30.34 16.42 30.99
CA LEU A 217 29.84 15.48 29.98
C LEU A 217 30.97 14.87 29.13
N VAL A 218 31.98 15.65 28.75
CA VAL A 218 33.12 15.13 28.00
C VAL A 218 33.90 14.11 28.83
N LEU A 219 34.07 14.33 30.14
CA LEU A 219 34.71 13.36 31.02
C LEU A 219 33.86 12.08 31.13
N GLU A 220 32.54 12.21 31.25
CA GLU A 220 31.61 11.07 31.24
C GLU A 220 31.71 10.27 29.94
N ILE A 221 31.77 10.94 28.78
CA ILE A 221 31.97 10.32 27.46
C ILE A 221 33.29 9.53 27.44
N ILE A 222 34.39 10.12 27.94
CA ILE A 222 35.72 9.50 27.96
C ILE A 222 35.77 8.26 28.85
N ASP A 223 35.06 8.29 29.97
CA ASP A 223 34.99 7.18 30.93
C ASP A 223 34.06 6.05 30.44
N GLY A 224 33.07 6.38 29.60
CA GLY A 224 32.18 5.43 28.94
C GLY A 224 32.78 4.73 27.71
N ALA A 225 32.21 3.59 27.34
CA ALA A 225 32.55 2.88 26.09
C ALA A 225 31.69 3.34 24.90
N THR A 226 30.42 3.67 25.16
CA THR A 226 29.42 4.03 24.15
C THR A 226 28.56 5.19 24.65
N VAL A 227 28.13 6.04 23.72
CA VAL A 227 27.32 7.23 23.99
C VAL A 227 25.95 7.08 23.33
N ALA A 228 24.88 7.36 24.08
CA ALA A 228 23.50 7.16 23.65
C ALA A 228 22.57 8.33 24.07
N PHE A 229 23.04 9.58 23.98
CA PHE A 229 22.21 10.77 24.19
C PHE A 229 21.96 11.52 22.87
N GLY A 230 20.98 12.42 22.88
CA GLY A 230 20.65 13.27 21.74
C GLY A 230 20.43 12.46 20.45
N PRO A 231 21.08 12.82 19.31
CA PRO A 231 20.94 12.11 18.04
C PRO A 231 21.53 10.68 18.09
N TYR A 232 22.37 10.36 19.08
CA TYR A 232 22.97 9.04 19.26
C TYR A 232 22.03 8.04 19.93
N ARG A 233 20.82 8.43 20.36
CA ARG A 233 19.87 7.53 21.04
C ARG A 233 19.44 6.34 20.19
N ALA A 234 19.15 6.57 18.91
CA ALA A 234 18.68 5.53 18.00
C ALA A 234 19.82 4.57 17.61
N VAL A 235 21.03 5.11 17.42
CA VAL A 235 22.22 4.35 17.05
C VAL A 235 23.39 4.78 17.93
N PRO A 236 23.57 4.14 19.12
CA PRO A 236 24.66 4.46 20.03
C PRO A 236 26.02 4.40 19.33
N GLN A 237 26.88 5.39 19.62
CA GLN A 237 28.19 5.52 18.97
C GLN A 237 29.32 5.22 19.96
N PRO A 238 30.44 4.65 19.51
CA PRO A 238 31.61 4.46 20.34
C PRO A 238 32.23 5.81 20.71
N THR A 239 32.80 5.90 21.91
CA THR A 239 33.41 7.14 22.45
C THR A 239 34.36 7.87 21.48
N PRO A 240 35.30 7.20 20.79
CA PRO A 240 36.15 7.85 19.80
C PRO A 240 35.40 8.55 18.67
N ALA A 241 34.28 7.98 18.21
CA ALA A 241 33.49 8.59 17.13
C ALA A 241 32.80 9.87 17.60
N VAL A 242 32.26 9.89 18.82
CA VAL A 242 31.64 11.11 19.39
C VAL A 242 32.67 12.20 19.66
N LEU A 243 33.86 11.86 20.15
CA LEU A 243 34.94 12.84 20.30
C LEU A 243 35.45 13.35 18.93
N ALA A 244 35.45 12.50 17.90
CA ALA A 244 35.73 12.94 16.53
C ALA A 244 34.66 13.91 16.01
N ASP A 245 33.38 13.66 16.31
CA ASP A 245 32.26 14.55 15.98
C ASP A 245 32.39 15.91 16.68
N ILE A 246 32.66 15.92 17.99
CA ILE A 246 32.88 17.16 18.77
C ILE A 246 34.05 17.95 18.17
N ARG A 247 35.14 17.27 17.80
CA ARG A 247 36.29 17.90 17.14
C ARG A 247 35.91 18.46 15.76
N ALA A 248 35.17 17.72 14.94
CA ALA A 248 34.77 18.14 13.60
C ALA A 248 33.94 19.43 13.64
N LEU A 249 32.92 19.46 14.50
CA LEU A 249 32.11 20.65 14.75
C LEU A 249 32.97 21.78 15.35
N GLY A 250 33.84 21.45 16.31
CA GLY A 250 34.73 22.40 16.96
C GLY A 250 35.71 23.10 16.00
N ILE A 251 36.20 22.40 14.97
CA ILE A 251 37.04 23.00 13.91
C ILE A 251 36.28 24.13 13.20
N ARG A 252 35.00 23.91 12.90
CA ARG A 252 34.15 24.90 12.21
C ARG A 252 33.84 26.10 13.09
N VAL A 253 33.50 25.86 14.35
CA VAL A 253 33.29 26.92 15.33
C VAL A 253 34.54 27.81 15.46
N LEU A 254 35.73 27.23 15.48
CA LEU A 254 36.99 27.98 15.65
C LEU A 254 37.50 28.65 14.39
N SER A 255 37.23 28.09 13.21
CA SER A 255 37.77 28.60 11.94
C SER A 255 36.87 29.62 11.28
N ASP A 256 35.54 29.39 11.35
CA ASP A 256 34.61 29.98 10.39
C ASP A 256 33.51 30.83 11.06
N LEU A 257 33.30 30.72 12.37
CA LEU A 257 32.22 31.40 13.09
C LEU A 257 32.56 32.87 13.42
N PRO A 258 31.72 33.85 13.07
CA PRO A 258 31.98 35.26 13.38
C PRO A 258 31.97 35.56 14.88
N ALA A 259 32.81 36.50 15.31
CA ALA A 259 32.88 36.96 16.70
C ALA A 259 31.55 37.51 17.26
N ALA A 260 30.68 38.06 16.41
CA ALA A 260 29.37 38.55 16.82
C ALA A 260 28.46 37.39 17.27
N VAL A 261 28.41 36.31 16.47
CA VAL A 261 27.61 35.10 16.76
C VAL A 261 28.12 34.41 18.01
N LEU A 262 29.45 34.34 18.18
CA LEU A 262 30.06 33.80 19.39
C LEU A 262 29.62 34.54 20.65
N ARG A 263 29.54 35.88 20.62
CA ARG A 263 29.08 36.68 21.77
C ARG A 263 27.60 36.49 22.09
N GLU A 264 26.79 36.15 21.10
CA GLU A 264 25.36 35.90 21.27
C GLU A 264 25.09 34.51 21.86
N GLN A 265 25.80 33.49 21.37
CA GLN A 265 25.53 32.08 21.74
C GLN A 265 26.33 31.59 22.95
N MET A 266 27.42 32.28 23.33
CA MET A 266 28.26 31.90 24.47
C MET A 266 28.17 32.90 25.63
N PRO A 267 28.33 32.43 26.88
CA PRO A 267 28.55 33.31 28.03
C PRO A 267 29.68 34.32 27.77
N ALA A 268 29.42 35.59 28.11
CA ALA A 268 30.29 36.72 27.77
C ALA A 268 31.73 36.55 28.30
N ASP A 269 31.89 35.96 29.48
CA ASP A 269 33.20 35.69 30.08
C ASP A 269 34.06 34.73 29.23
N ILE A 270 33.45 33.72 28.63
CA ILE A 270 34.13 32.73 27.77
C ILE A 270 34.31 33.27 26.35
N ALA A 271 33.30 33.95 25.80
CA ALA A 271 33.41 34.58 24.48
C ALA A 271 34.56 35.59 24.46
N GLU A 272 34.65 36.48 25.47
CA GLU A 272 35.73 37.45 25.57
C GLU A 272 37.07 36.79 25.90
N ALA A 273 37.11 35.73 26.71
CA ALA A 273 38.35 34.97 26.94
C ALA A 273 38.92 34.33 25.66
N HIS A 274 38.05 33.86 24.77
CA HIS A 274 38.44 33.32 23.46
C HIS A 274 38.89 34.43 22.50
N LEU A 275 38.14 35.53 22.43
CA LEU A 275 38.42 36.67 21.54
C LEU A 275 39.58 37.55 22.01
N ALA A 276 40.00 37.42 23.27
CA ALA A 276 41.14 38.15 23.82
C ALA A 276 42.43 37.82 23.07
N THR A 277 43.06 38.85 22.50
CA THR A 277 44.35 38.76 21.82
C THR A 277 45.49 38.71 22.85
N ASP A 278 46.11 37.54 23.03
CA ASP A 278 47.36 37.43 23.80
C ASP A 278 48.57 37.77 22.90
N PRO A 279 49.66 38.33 23.45
CA PRO A 279 50.89 38.54 22.69
C PRO A 279 51.41 37.18 22.20
N VAL A 280 51.47 37.05 20.87
CA VAL A 280 51.81 35.82 20.15
C VAL A 280 53.06 35.16 20.74
N VAL A 281 52.89 33.99 21.34
CA VAL A 281 54.02 33.11 21.66
C VAL A 281 54.51 32.53 20.33
N PRO A 282 55.79 32.66 19.94
CA PRO A 282 56.31 32.35 18.60
C PRO A 282 56.32 30.86 18.21
N ARG A 283 55.50 30.00 18.84
CA ARG A 283 55.40 28.55 18.54
C ARG A 283 53.98 28.10 18.15
N THR A 284 53.03 29.03 18.02
CA THR A 284 51.64 28.75 17.61
C THR A 284 51.37 28.96 16.12
N GLU A 285 52.38 29.27 15.30
CA GLU A 285 52.23 29.56 13.86
C GLU A 285 51.47 28.44 13.09
N LEU A 286 51.76 27.17 13.36
CA LEU A 286 51.03 26.03 12.74
C LEU A 286 49.58 25.85 13.20
N ALA A 287 49.20 26.38 14.38
CA ALA A 287 47.83 26.32 14.89
C ALA A 287 46.98 27.51 14.39
N ALA A 288 47.64 28.61 13.99
CA ALA A 288 46.99 29.78 13.41
C ALA A 288 46.52 29.51 11.96
N ASP A 289 47.27 28.71 11.19
CA ASP A 289 46.92 28.38 9.79
C ASP A 289 45.68 27.47 9.67
N ARG A 290 45.42 26.61 10.66
CA ARG A 290 44.27 25.68 10.70
C ARG A 290 43.72 25.49 12.12
N PRO A 291 42.88 26.41 12.60
CA PRO A 291 42.28 26.33 13.94
C PRO A 291 41.55 25.00 14.17
N GLY A 292 41.77 24.39 15.34
CA GLY A 292 41.12 23.12 15.71
C GLY A 292 41.62 21.87 14.98
N PHE A 293 42.51 21.96 13.97
CA PHE A 293 43.06 20.75 13.34
C PHE A 293 43.85 19.89 14.35
N MET A 294 44.58 20.55 15.24
CA MET A 294 45.14 19.96 16.47
C MET A 294 44.40 20.50 17.70
N ALA A 295 44.69 19.93 18.87
CA ALA A 295 44.14 20.41 20.13
C ALA A 295 44.36 21.92 20.30
N PRO A 296 43.31 22.74 20.50
CA PRO A 296 43.44 24.19 20.60
C PRO A 296 44.38 24.60 21.74
N PRO A 297 45.36 25.48 21.54
CA PRO A 297 46.39 25.75 22.54
C PRO A 297 45.80 26.29 23.84
N ARG A 298 44.76 27.13 23.77
CA ARG A 298 44.11 27.75 24.94
C ARG A 298 42.93 26.93 25.43
N ALA A 299 42.72 26.93 26.74
CA ALA A 299 41.56 26.31 27.37
C ALA A 299 40.25 26.99 26.94
N ALA A 300 40.26 28.32 26.77
CA ALA A 300 39.11 29.09 26.28
C ALA A 300 38.66 28.65 24.88
N ASP A 301 39.59 28.43 23.94
CA ASP A 301 39.26 27.97 22.58
C ASP A 301 38.63 26.58 22.60
N THR A 302 39.18 25.69 23.44
CA THR A 302 38.60 24.34 23.62
C THR A 302 37.21 24.42 24.26
N ALA A 303 37.02 25.31 25.24
CA ALA A 303 35.75 25.53 25.92
C ALA A 303 34.66 26.00 24.94
N VAL A 304 34.95 26.98 24.08
CA VAL A 304 34.04 27.46 23.05
C VAL A 304 33.67 26.33 22.08
N ALA A 305 34.69 25.67 21.50
CA ALA A 305 34.49 24.63 20.51
C ALA A 305 33.64 23.46 21.02
N VAL A 306 33.96 22.96 22.22
CA VAL A 306 33.24 21.82 22.83
C VAL A 306 31.82 22.21 23.25
N THR A 307 31.63 23.38 23.85
CA THR A 307 30.30 23.81 24.34
C THR A 307 29.33 24.00 23.17
N MET A 308 29.78 24.64 22.10
CA MET A 308 28.98 24.81 20.88
C MET A 308 28.67 23.47 20.20
N ALA A 309 29.67 22.60 20.06
CA ALA A 309 29.46 21.27 19.49
C ALA A 309 28.45 20.43 20.29
N LEU A 310 28.54 20.47 21.62
CA LEU A 310 27.58 19.78 22.50
C LEU A 310 26.18 20.41 22.45
N GLY A 311 26.06 21.73 22.24
CA GLY A 311 24.77 22.39 22.03
C GLY A 311 23.99 21.82 20.82
N ILE A 312 24.71 21.36 19.79
CA ILE A 312 24.15 20.65 18.63
C ILE A 312 23.91 19.18 18.96
N LEU A 313 24.90 18.49 19.53
CA LEU A 313 24.85 17.04 19.76
C LEU A 313 23.94 16.63 20.92
N GLN A 314 23.48 17.55 21.77
CA GLN A 314 22.51 17.26 22.83
C GLN A 314 21.05 17.41 22.39
N GLN A 315 20.80 17.89 21.16
CA GLN A 315 19.44 17.98 20.63
C GLN A 315 18.77 16.60 20.57
N PRO A 316 17.45 16.50 20.81
CA PRO A 316 16.77 15.23 21.07
C PRO A 316 16.82 14.21 19.92
N GLY A 317 17.03 14.66 18.68
CA GLY A 317 17.15 13.81 17.50
C GLY A 317 17.99 14.43 16.38
N ILE A 318 18.21 13.65 15.31
CA ILE A 318 19.06 14.04 14.18
C ILE A 318 18.54 15.30 13.47
N HIS A 319 17.23 15.39 13.22
CA HIS A 319 16.63 16.56 12.57
C HIS A 319 16.77 17.82 13.42
N SER A 320 16.47 17.76 14.71
CA SER A 320 16.66 18.91 15.61
C SER A 320 18.13 19.35 15.72
N ALA A 321 19.07 18.39 15.72
CA ALA A 321 20.50 18.71 15.67
C ALA A 321 20.88 19.37 14.34
N GLY A 322 20.32 18.85 13.24
CA GLY A 322 20.52 19.39 11.89
C GLY A 322 20.02 20.83 11.77
N GLU A 323 18.86 21.15 12.34
CA GLU A 323 18.31 22.51 12.37
C GLU A 323 19.20 23.50 13.14
N VAL A 324 19.70 23.11 14.32
CA VAL A 324 20.64 23.96 15.08
C VAL A 324 21.95 24.13 14.32
N LEU A 325 22.46 23.06 13.71
CA LEU A 325 23.65 23.13 12.85
C LEU A 325 23.41 24.05 11.66
N ARG A 326 22.24 23.96 11.00
CA ARG A 326 21.87 24.80 9.85
C ARG A 326 21.91 26.28 10.19
N VAL A 327 21.32 26.69 11.32
CA VAL A 327 21.40 28.09 11.80
C VAL A 327 22.85 28.53 12.00
N LEU A 328 23.70 27.65 12.52
CA LEU A 328 25.12 27.93 12.65
C LEU A 328 25.80 28.08 11.28
N LEU A 329 25.49 27.21 10.31
CA LEU A 329 26.04 27.28 8.96
C LEU A 329 25.60 28.53 8.19
N GLU A 330 24.37 28.97 8.35
CA GLU A 330 23.85 30.22 7.77
C GLU A 330 24.58 31.46 8.33
N SER A 331 25.09 31.36 9.56
CA SER A 331 25.85 32.43 10.22
C SER A 331 27.35 32.44 9.88
N VAL A 332 27.84 31.40 9.20
CA VAL A 332 29.24 31.25 8.80
C VAL A 332 29.50 32.03 7.49
N ARG A 333 30.71 32.59 7.34
CA ARG A 333 31.15 33.54 6.28
C ARG A 333 30.53 33.31 4.88
N GLU A 334 30.22 34.41 4.19
CA GLU A 334 29.64 34.44 2.82
C GLU A 334 30.39 33.59 1.77
N GLU A 335 31.69 33.35 1.92
CA GLU A 335 32.50 32.49 1.02
C GLU A 335 32.13 31.00 1.11
N LEU A 336 31.45 30.58 2.19
CA LEU A 336 30.98 29.20 2.40
C LEU A 336 29.53 29.01 1.92
N THR A 337 28.96 29.94 1.16
CA THR A 337 27.58 29.85 0.60
C THR A 337 27.36 28.70 -0.40
N GLN A 338 28.40 27.91 -0.71
CA GLN A 338 28.33 26.72 -1.57
C GLN A 338 28.50 25.40 -0.79
N ILE A 339 28.05 25.33 0.46
CA ILE A 339 28.05 24.06 1.20
C ILE A 339 27.11 23.09 0.50
N SER A 340 27.72 22.01 0.01
CA SER A 340 27.05 20.88 -0.60
C SER A 340 27.33 19.63 0.22
N VAL A 341 26.59 18.58 -0.11
CA VAL A 341 26.77 17.25 0.47
C VAL A 341 28.21 16.73 0.23
N THR A 342 28.90 17.12 -0.84
CA THR A 342 30.30 16.70 -1.05
C THR A 342 31.28 17.52 -0.23
N SER A 343 31.08 18.83 -0.10
CA SER A 343 31.99 19.68 0.68
C SER A 343 31.88 19.44 2.20
N ILE A 344 30.70 19.04 2.69
CA ILE A 344 30.47 18.80 4.12
C ILE A 344 31.15 17.51 4.62
N ASP A 345 31.52 16.59 3.73
CA ASP A 345 32.27 15.37 4.08
C ASP A 345 33.72 15.67 4.47
N ASP A 346 34.30 16.73 3.92
CA ASP A 346 35.67 17.13 4.21
C ASP A 346 35.80 17.81 5.60
N TRP A 347 34.70 17.92 6.36
CA TRP A 347 34.64 18.62 7.64
C TRP A 347 35.16 17.82 8.84
N GLY A 348 35.71 16.64 8.60
CA GLY A 348 36.38 15.89 9.64
C GLY A 348 36.69 14.48 9.19
N GLN A 349 37.83 13.94 9.64
CA GLN A 349 38.13 12.53 9.46
C GLN A 349 37.58 11.72 10.62
N GLY A 350 36.96 10.58 10.32
CA GLY A 350 36.46 9.64 11.32
C GLY A 350 35.18 10.09 12.03
N ILE A 351 34.39 10.99 11.41
CA ILE A 351 33.07 11.36 11.93
C ILE A 351 32.11 10.17 11.93
N SER A 352 31.20 10.15 12.89
CA SER A 352 30.22 9.08 13.04
C SER A 352 29.17 9.11 11.92
N PRO A 353 28.53 7.96 11.61
CA PRO A 353 27.37 7.92 10.73
C PRO A 353 26.23 8.84 11.21
N VAL A 354 26.09 9.02 12.53
CA VAL A 354 25.06 9.91 13.11
C VAL A 354 25.36 11.36 12.79
N LEU A 355 26.61 11.82 12.93
CA LEU A 355 26.95 13.19 12.52
C LEU A 355 26.80 13.40 11.01
N GLN A 356 27.09 12.38 10.19
CA GLN A 356 26.80 12.43 8.75
C GLN A 356 25.30 12.62 8.47
N SER A 357 24.43 11.94 9.23
CA SER A 357 22.98 12.15 9.16
C SER A 357 22.57 13.55 9.60
N VAL A 358 23.18 14.10 10.66
CA VAL A 358 22.96 15.48 11.12
C VAL A 358 23.39 16.49 10.06
N HIS A 359 24.53 16.27 9.39
CA HIS A 359 24.99 17.08 8.26
C HIS A 359 23.98 17.08 7.11
N LEU A 360 23.44 15.91 6.74
CA LEU A 360 22.41 15.81 5.70
C LEU A 360 21.12 16.53 6.10
N ALA A 361 20.67 16.38 7.34
CA ALA A 361 19.50 17.09 7.87
C ALA A 361 19.71 18.61 7.86
N ALA A 362 20.91 19.09 8.20
CA ALA A 362 21.24 20.53 8.18
C ALA A 362 21.20 21.13 6.76
N LEU A 363 21.46 20.32 5.73
CA LEU A 363 21.43 20.75 4.33
C LEU A 363 20.05 20.59 3.67
N ALA A 364 19.06 20.05 4.37
CA ALA A 364 17.76 19.71 3.80
C ALA A 364 17.14 20.84 2.96
N SER A 365 17.17 22.08 3.44
CA SER A 365 16.57 23.23 2.74
C SER A 365 17.32 23.67 1.47
N SER A 366 18.58 23.27 1.28
CA SER A 366 19.39 23.61 0.11
C SER A 366 19.45 22.48 -0.93
N LEU A 367 18.88 21.31 -0.61
CA LEU A 367 18.91 20.14 -1.49
C LEU A 367 17.86 20.25 -2.59
N ARG A 368 18.16 19.61 -3.73
CA ARG A 368 17.17 19.44 -4.79
C ARG A 368 16.11 18.41 -4.36
N PRO A 369 14.89 18.44 -4.93
CA PRO A 369 13.85 17.47 -4.60
C PRO A 369 14.27 16.00 -4.80
N SER A 370 15.08 15.72 -5.82
CA SER A 370 15.60 14.36 -6.06
C SER A 370 16.64 13.92 -5.03
N GLU A 371 17.32 14.88 -4.39
CA GLU A 371 18.27 14.63 -3.31
C GLU A 371 17.56 14.34 -1.99
N HIS A 372 16.34 14.87 -1.76
CA HIS A 372 15.52 14.52 -0.60
C HIS A 372 15.23 13.01 -0.58
N LEU A 373 14.80 12.46 -1.71
CA LEU A 373 14.58 11.03 -1.88
C LEU A 373 15.89 10.25 -1.79
N ARG A 374 16.93 10.70 -2.50
CA ARG A 374 18.23 10.02 -2.55
C ARG A 374 18.86 9.83 -1.19
N TYR A 375 18.87 10.89 -0.38
CA TYR A 375 19.47 10.92 0.95
C TYR A 375 18.50 10.57 2.07
N ARG A 376 17.25 10.21 1.72
CA ARG A 376 16.19 9.81 2.66
C ARG A 376 15.97 10.86 3.75
N ILE A 377 15.90 12.13 3.34
CA ILE A 377 15.96 13.28 4.24
C ILE A 377 14.81 13.28 5.26
N THR A 378 13.63 12.76 4.94
CA THR A 378 12.50 12.77 5.89
C THR A 378 12.51 11.59 6.88
N THR A 379 13.41 10.62 6.70
CA THR A 379 13.56 9.48 7.62
C THR A 379 14.25 9.90 8.92
N GLU A 380 14.11 9.11 9.99
CA GLU A 380 14.78 9.40 11.27
C GLU A 380 16.31 9.47 11.15
N THR A 381 16.89 8.73 10.20
CA THR A 381 18.34 8.66 9.96
C THR A 381 18.65 8.91 8.47
N PRO A 382 18.69 10.18 8.02
CA PRO A 382 19.13 10.52 6.67
C PRO A 382 20.50 9.93 6.39
N ARG A 383 20.71 9.39 5.19
CA ARG A 383 21.96 8.69 4.87
C ARG A 383 22.30 8.76 3.41
N ARG A 384 23.57 8.53 3.11
CA ARG A 384 24.04 8.43 1.73
C ARG A 384 23.60 7.11 1.09
N PRO A 385 23.44 7.10 -0.26
CA PRO A 385 23.17 5.88 -1.01
C PRO A 385 24.20 4.78 -0.74
N VAL A 386 23.71 3.65 -0.24
CA VAL A 386 24.50 2.43 0.00
C VAL A 386 24.17 1.36 -1.06
N ARG A 387 22.97 1.37 -1.64
CA ARG A 387 22.55 0.31 -2.57
C ARG A 387 23.35 0.29 -3.85
N THR A 388 23.63 -0.92 -4.33
CA THR A 388 24.31 -1.15 -5.60
C THR A 388 23.32 -1.03 -6.77
N ARG A 389 23.85 -0.85 -7.97
CA ARG A 389 23.04 -0.83 -9.20
C ARG A 389 22.17 -2.08 -9.34
N ARG A 390 22.70 -3.26 -8.97
CA ARG A 390 21.97 -4.53 -9.05
C ARG A 390 20.76 -4.55 -8.12
N ASP A 391 20.87 -3.99 -6.93
CA ASP A 391 19.75 -3.93 -5.98
C ASP A 391 18.62 -3.07 -6.54
N ILE A 392 18.96 -1.96 -7.21
CA ILE A 392 17.99 -1.06 -7.85
C ILE A 392 17.34 -1.72 -9.09
N GLU A 393 18.11 -2.47 -9.87
CA GLU A 393 17.57 -3.27 -10.99
C GLU A 393 16.60 -4.36 -10.48
N GLN A 394 16.86 -4.97 -9.32
CA GLN A 394 15.92 -5.89 -8.68
C GLN A 394 14.65 -5.17 -8.19
N ARG A 395 14.79 -3.99 -7.58
CA ARG A 395 13.65 -3.15 -7.18
C ARG A 395 12.79 -2.80 -8.39
N ALA A 396 13.39 -2.40 -9.51
CA ALA A 396 12.68 -2.04 -10.73
C ALA A 396 11.81 -3.17 -11.30
N ARG A 397 12.19 -4.43 -11.11
CA ARG A 397 11.37 -5.59 -11.51
C ARG A 397 10.10 -5.73 -10.69
N LYS A 398 10.05 -5.19 -9.47
CA LYS A 398 8.89 -5.24 -8.57
C LYS A 398 7.92 -4.06 -8.78
N ILE A 399 8.25 -3.10 -9.66
CA ILE A 399 7.50 -1.84 -9.83
C ILE A 399 6.85 -1.79 -11.23
N PRO A 400 5.52 -1.58 -11.32
CA PRO A 400 4.86 -1.33 -12.60
C PRO A 400 5.23 0.05 -13.16
N THR A 401 5.29 0.19 -14.48
CA THR A 401 5.53 1.48 -15.13
C THR A 401 4.41 2.47 -14.85
N MET A 402 3.16 2.03 -14.97
CA MET A 402 1.99 2.73 -14.48
C MET A 402 1.84 2.39 -13.01
N PHE A 403 2.32 3.28 -12.16
CA PHE A 403 2.30 3.14 -10.71
C PHE A 403 0.92 2.75 -10.17
N TRP A 404 0.89 2.11 -9.00
CA TRP A 404 -0.33 1.55 -8.42
C TRP A 404 -1.44 2.62 -8.32
N PRO A 405 -2.66 2.36 -8.86
CA PRO A 405 -3.71 3.38 -8.91
C PRO A 405 -4.12 3.92 -7.53
N SER A 406 -4.21 3.05 -6.53
CA SER A 406 -4.53 3.41 -5.15
C SER A 406 -3.54 4.42 -4.56
N TRP A 407 -2.25 4.25 -4.84
CA TRP A 407 -1.19 5.15 -4.40
C TRP A 407 -1.12 6.43 -5.23
N THR A 408 -1.20 6.29 -6.55
CA THR A 408 -1.14 7.42 -7.49
C THR A 408 -2.26 8.43 -7.20
N VAL A 409 -3.48 7.98 -6.93
CA VAL A 409 -4.62 8.87 -6.63
C VAL A 409 -4.39 9.68 -5.36
N ARG A 410 -3.81 9.07 -4.32
CA ARG A 410 -3.52 9.75 -3.05
C ARG A 410 -2.34 10.72 -3.17
N LEU A 411 -1.35 10.41 -4.01
CA LEU A 411 -0.17 11.24 -4.24
C LEU A 411 -0.37 12.35 -5.28
N ALA A 412 -1.40 12.23 -6.14
CA ALA A 412 -1.72 13.24 -7.13
C ALA A 412 -2.53 14.39 -6.51
N PRO A 413 -2.10 15.66 -6.64
CA PRO A 413 -2.91 16.79 -6.22
C PRO A 413 -4.20 16.89 -7.06
N PRO A 414 -5.30 17.40 -6.48
CA PRO A 414 -6.61 17.46 -7.15
C PRO A 414 -6.66 18.44 -8.34
N ALA A 415 -5.67 19.33 -8.46
CA ALA A 415 -5.52 20.27 -9.56
C ALA A 415 -4.06 20.37 -10.00
N GLY A 416 -3.82 20.76 -11.26
CA GLY A 416 -2.49 20.94 -11.84
C GLY A 416 -1.92 19.66 -12.44
N ILE A 417 -1.65 18.65 -11.60
CA ILE A 417 -0.98 17.42 -12.01
C ILE A 417 -2.00 16.31 -12.24
N HIS A 418 -2.06 15.79 -13.47
CA HIS A 418 -2.93 14.66 -13.80
C HIS A 418 -2.30 13.35 -13.32
N ALA A 419 -3.06 12.53 -12.58
CA ALA A 419 -2.58 11.24 -12.06
C ALA A 419 -2.02 10.30 -13.15
N ARG A 420 -2.54 10.38 -14.38
CA ARG A 420 -2.01 9.60 -15.53
C ARG A 420 -0.56 9.96 -15.87
N ALA A 421 -0.22 11.25 -15.87
CA ALA A 421 1.14 11.72 -16.14
C ALA A 421 2.06 11.47 -14.95
N LEU A 422 1.51 11.56 -13.72
CA LEU A 422 2.28 11.35 -12.51
C LEU A 422 2.64 9.87 -12.27
N ALA A 423 1.82 8.91 -12.69
CA ALA A 423 2.06 7.48 -12.48
C ALA A 423 3.46 7.01 -12.95
N PRO A 424 3.86 7.17 -14.21
CA PRO A 424 5.21 6.77 -14.64
C PRO A 424 6.34 7.53 -13.95
N VAL A 425 6.11 8.78 -13.56
CA VAL A 425 7.08 9.55 -12.77
C VAL A 425 7.26 8.96 -11.38
N LEU A 426 6.17 8.62 -10.65
CA LEU A 426 6.27 7.97 -9.34
C LEU A 426 6.99 6.62 -9.40
N ALA A 427 6.76 5.84 -10.45
CA ALA A 427 7.47 4.58 -10.68
C ALA A 427 8.99 4.79 -10.80
N ALA A 428 9.41 5.78 -11.58
CA ALA A 428 10.83 6.13 -11.71
C ALA A 428 11.41 6.72 -10.41
N LEU A 429 10.66 7.60 -9.73
CA LEU A 429 11.09 8.22 -8.47
C LEU A 429 11.34 7.18 -7.37
N LEU A 430 10.60 6.07 -7.35
CA LEU A 430 10.79 4.98 -6.38
C LEU A 430 12.13 4.23 -6.53
N LEU A 431 12.85 4.46 -7.63
CA LEU A 431 14.20 3.94 -7.86
C LEU A 431 15.31 4.87 -7.35
N ILE A 432 14.97 6.08 -6.90
CA ILE A 432 15.90 7.09 -6.40
C ILE A 432 16.27 6.91 -4.92
N PRO A 433 15.37 6.51 -4.01
CA PRO A 433 15.72 6.29 -2.60
C PRO A 433 16.89 5.33 -2.41
N ASP A 434 17.90 5.79 -1.67
CA ASP A 434 19.14 5.05 -1.35
C ASP A 434 19.98 4.67 -2.58
N SER A 435 19.83 5.40 -3.70
CA SER A 435 20.45 5.09 -5.00
C SER A 435 21.36 6.20 -5.53
N ARG A 436 22.39 5.83 -6.31
CA ARG A 436 23.24 6.80 -7.04
C ARG A 436 22.73 7.11 -8.45
N MET A 437 21.64 6.49 -8.88
CA MET A 437 21.13 6.54 -10.25
C MET A 437 20.65 7.93 -10.68
N SER A 438 20.83 8.32 -11.95
CA SER A 438 20.25 9.56 -12.49
C SER A 438 18.75 9.42 -12.79
N LEU A 439 18.05 10.53 -13.01
CA LEU A 439 16.63 10.50 -13.38
C LEU A 439 16.42 9.79 -14.74
N ASP A 440 17.31 10.01 -15.72
CA ASP A 440 17.23 9.31 -17.02
C ASP A 440 17.45 7.80 -16.90
N GLN A 441 18.37 7.37 -16.04
CA GLN A 441 18.58 5.95 -15.77
C GLN A 441 17.38 5.33 -15.06
N ALA A 442 16.70 6.09 -14.18
CA ALA A 442 15.47 5.66 -13.52
C ALA A 442 14.32 5.50 -14.52
N ALA A 443 14.15 6.47 -15.44
CA ALA A 443 13.21 6.39 -16.55
C ALA A 443 13.41 5.12 -17.39
N GLY A 444 14.67 4.81 -17.75
CA GLY A 444 15.04 3.60 -18.48
C GLY A 444 14.62 2.31 -17.80
N LEU A 445 14.91 2.18 -16.49
CA LEU A 445 14.51 0.99 -15.73
C LEU A 445 13.00 0.92 -15.46
N ALA A 446 12.32 2.07 -15.43
CA ALA A 446 10.87 2.15 -15.27
C ALA A 446 10.10 1.89 -16.58
N GLY A 447 10.77 1.69 -17.73
CA GLY A 447 10.15 1.28 -18.98
C GLY A 447 10.09 2.34 -20.09
N ASP A 448 10.91 3.41 -20.00
CA ASP A 448 11.10 4.42 -21.06
C ASP A 448 9.82 5.14 -21.55
N VAL A 449 8.83 5.28 -20.66
CA VAL A 449 7.58 6.00 -20.95
C VAL A 449 7.69 7.51 -20.72
N VAL A 450 8.58 7.91 -19.81
CA VAL A 450 8.88 9.29 -19.43
C VAL A 450 10.38 9.51 -19.55
N ASP A 451 10.81 10.77 -19.72
CA ASP A 451 12.23 11.13 -19.71
C ASP A 451 12.63 11.82 -18.39
N GLY A 452 13.95 12.02 -18.17
CA GLY A 452 14.45 12.67 -16.96
C GLY A 452 14.01 14.13 -16.81
N ILE A 453 13.69 14.82 -17.91
CA ILE A 453 13.25 16.22 -17.90
C ILE A 453 11.82 16.30 -17.36
N GLU A 454 10.93 15.43 -17.84
CA GLU A 454 9.55 15.34 -17.35
C GLU A 454 9.49 14.93 -15.89
N ILE A 455 10.33 13.96 -15.47
CA ILE A 455 10.46 13.58 -14.06
C ILE A 455 10.90 14.79 -13.24
N SER A 456 11.94 15.52 -13.66
CA SER A 456 12.43 16.69 -12.92
C SER A 456 11.37 17.79 -12.81
N ARG A 457 10.61 18.06 -13.88
CA ARG A 457 9.56 19.08 -13.88
C ARG A 457 8.43 18.73 -12.91
N LEU A 458 7.88 17.51 -13.01
CA LEU A 458 6.79 17.09 -12.12
C LEU A 458 7.26 16.95 -10.67
N LEU A 459 8.51 16.57 -10.44
CA LEU A 459 9.09 16.53 -9.10
C LEU A 459 9.20 17.93 -8.48
N GLN A 460 9.53 18.97 -9.25
CA GLN A 460 9.51 20.36 -8.78
C GLN A 460 8.09 20.82 -8.45
N GLU A 461 7.10 20.48 -9.27
CA GLU A 461 5.69 20.80 -8.98
C GLU A 461 5.18 20.09 -7.70
N LEU A 462 5.71 18.91 -7.37
CA LEU A 462 5.42 18.23 -6.10
C LEU A 462 6.14 18.84 -4.90
N ASP A 463 7.36 19.33 -5.08
CA ASP A 463 8.15 20.01 -4.05
C ASP A 463 7.52 21.34 -3.62
N ASP A 464 6.89 22.05 -4.55
CA ASP A 464 6.12 23.28 -4.29
C ASP A 464 4.87 23.03 -3.40
N LEU A 465 4.47 21.77 -3.19
CA LEU A 465 3.32 21.42 -2.34
C LEU A 465 3.71 21.39 -0.86
N PRO A 466 2.89 21.94 0.06
CA PRO A 466 3.11 21.82 1.50
C PRO A 466 3.22 20.37 2.01
N GLN A 467 2.62 19.43 1.30
CA GLN A 467 2.61 18.00 1.61
C GLN A 467 3.89 17.27 1.14
N TRP A 468 4.86 17.96 0.54
CA TRP A 468 6.08 17.34 0.02
C TRP A 468 6.82 16.42 1.01
N PRO A 469 7.03 16.80 2.30
CA PRO A 469 7.67 15.90 3.27
C PRO A 469 6.92 14.58 3.46
N ASP A 470 5.58 14.61 3.41
CA ASP A 470 4.74 13.43 3.55
C ASP A 470 4.79 12.55 2.28
N ILE A 471 4.89 13.16 1.09
CA ILE A 471 5.09 12.45 -0.18
C ILE A 471 6.43 11.72 -0.19
N VAL A 472 7.53 12.39 0.21
CA VAL A 472 8.86 11.78 0.32
C VAL A 472 8.82 10.63 1.31
N THR A 473 8.20 10.83 2.48
CA THR A 473 8.04 9.79 3.50
C THR A 473 7.25 8.59 2.99
N ALA A 474 6.18 8.80 2.22
CA ALA A 474 5.41 7.74 1.60
C ALA A 474 6.27 6.91 0.62
N LEU A 475 7.06 7.57 -0.23
CA LEU A 475 7.96 6.91 -1.17
C LEU A 475 9.11 6.17 -0.46
N ASP A 476 9.66 6.73 0.62
CA ASP A 476 10.68 6.09 1.45
C ASP A 476 10.16 4.81 2.13
N ARG A 477 8.97 4.87 2.75
CA ARG A 477 8.32 3.71 3.37
C ARG A 477 8.01 2.62 2.34
N LEU A 478 7.57 3.03 1.15
CA LEU A 478 7.27 2.10 0.07
C LEU A 478 8.54 1.46 -0.51
N ALA A 479 9.62 2.22 -0.68
CA ALA A 479 10.90 1.67 -1.11
C ALA A 479 11.42 0.61 -0.13
N ASP A 480 11.34 0.88 1.19
CA ASP A 480 11.74 -0.08 2.22
C ASP A 480 10.87 -1.36 2.20
N HIS A 481 9.56 -1.23 2.00
CA HIS A 481 8.64 -2.38 1.87
C HIS A 481 8.97 -3.24 0.65
N ILE A 482 9.16 -2.62 -0.53
CA ILE A 482 9.48 -3.33 -1.78
C ILE A 482 10.83 -4.04 -1.70
N ASP A 483 11.79 -3.45 -1.00
CA ASP A 483 13.11 -4.03 -0.86
C ASP A 483 13.16 -5.19 0.15
N THR A 484 12.33 -5.13 1.19
CA THR A 484 12.32 -6.12 2.28
C THR A 484 11.42 -7.31 1.97
N ASP A 485 10.26 -7.05 1.37
CA ASP A 485 9.24 -8.06 1.13
C ASP A 485 9.31 -8.63 -0.30
N ASP A 486 8.96 -9.91 -0.43
CA ASP A 486 8.80 -10.55 -1.73
C ASP A 486 7.45 -10.17 -2.34
N ILE A 487 7.52 -9.42 -3.43
CA ILE A 487 6.33 -8.99 -4.18
C ILE A 487 5.92 -10.08 -5.15
N SER A 488 4.62 -10.36 -5.20
CA SER A 488 4.06 -11.50 -5.93
C SER A 488 4.08 -11.35 -7.46
N ILE A 489 4.52 -10.21 -8.02
CA ILE A 489 4.53 -9.96 -9.46
C ILE A 489 5.92 -9.47 -9.90
N ASP A 490 6.53 -10.14 -10.89
CA ASP A 490 7.70 -9.61 -11.62
C ASP A 490 7.23 -8.77 -12.82
N TYR A 491 7.05 -7.47 -12.58
CA TYR A 491 6.71 -6.49 -13.62
C TYR A 491 7.81 -6.34 -14.68
N GLY A 492 9.08 -6.59 -14.33
CA GLY A 492 10.17 -6.61 -15.30
C GLY A 492 9.93 -7.66 -16.39
N ARG A 493 9.53 -8.86 -15.98
CA ARG A 493 9.10 -9.93 -16.89
C ARG A 493 7.80 -9.58 -17.62
N ARG A 494 6.79 -9.07 -16.92
CA ARG A 494 5.48 -8.76 -17.54
C ARG A 494 5.54 -7.69 -18.62
N ARG A 495 6.45 -6.72 -18.53
CA ARG A 495 6.69 -5.71 -19.58
C ARG A 495 7.17 -6.31 -20.91
N LEU A 496 7.83 -7.45 -20.87
CA LEU A 496 8.45 -8.10 -22.03
C LEU A 496 7.58 -9.23 -22.63
N LEU A 497 6.38 -9.47 -22.10
CA LEU A 497 5.46 -10.49 -22.63
C LEU A 497 4.86 -10.05 -23.97
N ASP A 498 4.51 -11.02 -24.79
CA ASP A 498 3.77 -10.80 -26.04
C ASP A 498 2.26 -10.75 -25.78
N TYR A 499 1.66 -9.57 -25.95
CA TYR A 499 0.24 -9.33 -25.73
C TYR A 499 -0.62 -9.40 -27.01
N THR A 500 -0.07 -9.86 -28.13
CA THR A 500 -0.83 -10.01 -29.38
C THR A 500 -2.01 -10.97 -29.23
N GLY A 501 -1.86 -12.04 -28.45
CA GLY A 501 -2.93 -13.01 -28.15
C GLY A 501 -3.92 -12.60 -27.04
N LEU A 502 -3.74 -11.44 -26.41
CA LEU A 502 -4.58 -11.01 -25.29
C LEU A 502 -6.00 -10.65 -25.76
N LEU A 503 -7.01 -11.35 -25.22
CA LEU A 503 -8.44 -11.15 -25.49
C LEU A 503 -8.78 -11.13 -26.99
N LEU A 504 -8.64 -12.28 -27.65
CA LEU A 504 -9.05 -12.46 -29.04
C LEU A 504 -10.56 -12.23 -29.23
N HIS A 505 -10.96 -11.83 -30.44
CA HIS A 505 -12.35 -11.50 -30.79
C HIS A 505 -13.36 -12.59 -30.41
N ASP A 506 -13.04 -13.85 -30.69
CA ASP A 506 -13.93 -14.98 -30.37
C ASP A 506 -14.14 -15.16 -28.86
N ARG A 507 -13.08 -14.93 -28.07
CA ARG A 507 -13.13 -14.95 -26.60
C ARG A 507 -13.94 -13.80 -26.04
N TRP A 508 -13.80 -12.60 -26.60
CA TRP A 508 -14.64 -11.45 -26.23
C TRP A 508 -16.13 -11.73 -26.47
N LEU A 509 -16.49 -12.28 -27.64
CA LEU A 509 -17.86 -12.66 -27.95
C LEU A 509 -18.39 -13.74 -27.00
N GLU A 510 -17.54 -14.70 -26.60
CA GLU A 510 -17.89 -15.73 -25.62
C GLU A 510 -18.16 -15.13 -24.24
N ILE A 511 -17.28 -14.26 -23.75
CA ILE A 511 -17.45 -13.55 -22.48
C ILE A 511 -18.75 -12.74 -22.50
N CYS A 512 -19.00 -11.96 -23.55
CA CYS A 512 -20.24 -11.21 -23.72
C CYS A 512 -21.50 -12.10 -23.69
N ARG A 513 -21.47 -13.26 -24.35
CA ARG A 513 -22.58 -14.24 -24.29
C ARG A 513 -22.77 -14.78 -22.87
N ARG A 514 -21.69 -15.05 -22.15
CA ARG A 514 -21.71 -15.60 -20.79
C ARG A 514 -22.17 -14.58 -19.75
N THR A 515 -21.85 -13.30 -19.91
CA THR A 515 -22.14 -12.24 -18.93
C THR A 515 -23.40 -11.44 -19.27
N GLY A 516 -23.93 -11.58 -20.48
CA GLY A 516 -25.05 -10.78 -20.98
C GLY A 516 -24.64 -9.34 -21.34
N THR A 517 -23.35 -9.10 -21.55
CA THR A 517 -22.81 -7.80 -21.97
C THR A 517 -22.97 -7.64 -23.49
N PRO A 518 -23.43 -6.47 -24.00
CA PRO A 518 -23.50 -6.25 -25.43
C PRO A 518 -22.09 -6.08 -26.02
N PRO A 519 -21.70 -6.88 -27.04
CA PRO A 519 -20.34 -6.88 -27.59
C PRO A 519 -19.94 -5.55 -28.27
N GLY A 520 -20.91 -4.77 -28.75
CA GLY A 520 -20.68 -3.49 -29.43
C GLY A 520 -20.12 -3.65 -30.84
N THR A 521 -19.68 -2.54 -31.45
CA THR A 521 -19.12 -2.47 -32.82
C THR A 521 -17.59 -2.63 -32.84
N GLY A 522 -17.02 -3.43 -31.92
CA GLY A 522 -15.56 -3.63 -31.78
C GLY A 522 -14.83 -2.61 -30.90
N ARG A 523 -15.33 -1.37 -30.75
CA ARG A 523 -14.68 -0.36 -29.88
C ARG A 523 -14.64 -0.79 -28.39
N ARG A 524 -15.66 -1.48 -27.90
CA ARG A 524 -15.70 -1.99 -26.50
C ARG A 524 -14.70 -3.10 -26.25
N GLU A 525 -14.52 -3.98 -27.22
CA GLU A 525 -13.49 -5.03 -27.20
C GLU A 525 -12.09 -4.41 -27.09
N ARG A 526 -11.78 -3.41 -27.92
CA ARG A 526 -10.52 -2.67 -27.86
C ARG A 526 -10.28 -2.03 -26.48
N ILE A 527 -11.32 -1.44 -25.88
CA ILE A 527 -11.23 -0.86 -24.53
C ILE A 527 -10.95 -1.96 -23.50
N ALA A 528 -11.71 -3.06 -23.50
CA ALA A 528 -11.51 -4.17 -22.58
C ALA A 528 -10.10 -4.77 -22.71
N ARG A 529 -9.62 -4.96 -23.94
CA ARG A 529 -8.26 -5.42 -24.24
C ARG A 529 -7.20 -4.45 -23.71
N SER A 530 -7.37 -3.14 -23.92
CA SER A 530 -6.45 -2.13 -23.40
C SER A 530 -6.39 -2.08 -21.87
N GLN A 531 -7.53 -2.26 -21.20
CA GLN A 531 -7.61 -2.28 -19.74
C GLN A 531 -6.93 -3.53 -19.18
N LEU A 532 -7.16 -4.69 -19.80
CA LEU A 532 -6.47 -5.93 -19.43
C LEU A 532 -4.96 -5.82 -19.65
N PHE A 533 -4.54 -5.24 -20.78
CA PHE A 533 -3.14 -5.01 -21.08
C PHE A 533 -2.48 -4.17 -19.99
N GLN A 534 -3.02 -2.99 -19.68
CA GLN A 534 -2.48 -2.11 -18.64
C GLN A 534 -2.44 -2.79 -17.26
N ARG A 535 -3.48 -3.55 -16.90
CA ARG A 535 -3.53 -4.28 -15.61
C ARG A 535 -2.49 -5.39 -15.52
N LEU A 536 -2.25 -6.12 -16.61
CA LEU A 536 -1.31 -7.22 -16.65
C LEU A 536 0.14 -6.73 -16.75
N SER A 537 0.43 -5.89 -17.75
CA SER A 537 1.80 -5.44 -18.06
C SER A 537 2.30 -4.36 -17.11
N GLY A 538 1.38 -3.57 -16.54
CA GLY A 538 1.72 -2.33 -15.87
C GLY A 538 2.23 -1.24 -16.82
N LEU A 539 2.09 -1.39 -18.15
CA LEU A 539 2.48 -0.39 -19.14
C LEU A 539 1.31 0.57 -19.45
N PRO A 540 1.60 1.79 -19.97
CA PRO A 540 0.55 2.66 -20.48
C PRO A 540 -0.18 2.01 -21.65
N VAL A 541 -1.46 2.34 -21.81
CA VAL A 541 -2.32 1.78 -22.86
C VAL A 541 -1.75 2.01 -24.27
N GLU A 542 -0.98 3.08 -24.43
CA GLU A 542 -0.35 3.49 -25.68
C GLU A 542 0.73 2.50 -26.15
N SER A 543 1.29 1.69 -25.25
CA SER A 543 2.27 0.66 -25.58
C SER A 543 1.64 -0.62 -26.13
N LEU A 544 0.30 -0.73 -26.15
CA LEU A 544 -0.37 -1.88 -26.74
C LEU A 544 -0.18 -1.87 -28.27
N PRO A 545 0.28 -2.98 -28.89
CA PRO A 545 0.29 -3.10 -30.34
C PRO A 545 -1.14 -3.07 -30.89
N ASP A 546 -1.51 -1.98 -31.59
CA ASP A 546 -2.84 -1.77 -32.17
C ASP A 546 -2.75 -1.18 -33.58
N ASP A 547 -3.16 -1.96 -34.57
CA ASP A 547 -3.12 -1.60 -35.99
C ASP A 547 -4.06 -0.44 -36.35
N LEU A 548 -5.06 -0.16 -35.50
CA LEU A 548 -6.10 0.85 -35.76
C LEU A 548 -5.74 2.24 -35.21
N GLY A 549 -4.71 2.35 -34.37
CA GLY A 549 -4.28 3.59 -33.73
C GLY A 549 -5.35 4.31 -32.88
N GLY A 550 -5.00 5.47 -32.33
CA GLY A 550 -5.96 6.36 -31.64
C GLY A 550 -6.28 6.02 -30.18
N LEU A 551 -5.50 5.14 -29.55
CA LEU A 551 -5.60 4.82 -28.12
C LEU A 551 -5.34 6.05 -27.22
N ASP A 552 -4.50 7.00 -27.67
CA ASP A 552 -4.27 8.27 -26.98
C ASP A 552 -5.28 9.39 -27.34
N SER A 553 -6.37 9.07 -28.03
CA SER A 553 -7.40 10.09 -28.31
C SER A 553 -8.23 10.41 -27.05
N ALA A 554 -8.59 11.69 -26.88
CA ALA A 554 -9.47 12.12 -25.78
C ALA A 554 -10.85 11.42 -25.84
N GLU A 555 -11.32 11.12 -27.06
CA GLU A 555 -12.56 10.38 -27.28
C GLU A 555 -12.47 8.92 -26.81
N PHE A 556 -11.36 8.23 -27.10
CA PHE A 556 -11.12 6.88 -26.60
C PHE A 556 -11.05 6.86 -25.07
N ARG A 557 -10.39 7.85 -24.46
CA ARG A 557 -10.35 8.01 -22.99
C ARG A 557 -11.73 8.21 -22.38
N ALA A 558 -12.53 9.12 -22.93
CA ALA A 558 -13.89 9.38 -22.46
C ALA A 558 -14.77 8.13 -22.57
N THR A 559 -14.61 7.37 -23.67
CA THR A 559 -15.34 6.11 -23.88
C THR A 559 -14.87 5.00 -22.94
N SER A 560 -13.56 4.90 -22.68
CA SER A 560 -12.97 3.94 -21.73
C SER A 560 -13.46 4.18 -20.30
N LEU A 561 -13.48 5.44 -19.88
CA LEU A 561 -14.08 5.88 -18.62
C LEU A 561 -15.54 5.43 -18.51
N HIS A 562 -16.34 5.69 -19.55
CA HIS A 562 -17.74 5.27 -19.59
C HIS A 562 -17.89 3.74 -19.53
N PHE A 563 -17.01 3.00 -20.19
CA PHE A 563 -17.01 1.54 -20.16
C PHE A 563 -16.73 0.99 -18.75
N THR A 564 -15.74 1.52 -18.03
CA THR A 564 -15.44 1.12 -16.65
C THR A 564 -16.63 1.34 -15.71
N ALA A 565 -17.29 2.50 -15.80
CA ALA A 565 -18.47 2.79 -14.98
C ALA A 565 -19.69 1.89 -15.28
N LEU A 566 -19.71 1.23 -16.45
CA LEU A 566 -20.75 0.30 -16.87
C LEU A 566 -20.37 -1.18 -16.72
N GLN A 567 -19.15 -1.49 -16.25
CA GLN A 567 -18.76 -2.87 -16.00
C GLN A 567 -19.57 -3.46 -14.85
N THR A 568 -20.13 -4.65 -15.07
CA THR A 568 -20.83 -5.40 -14.03
C THR A 568 -19.83 -6.33 -13.31
N PRO A 569 -20.12 -6.75 -12.07
CA PRO A 569 -19.27 -7.70 -11.35
C PRO A 569 -19.02 -9.00 -12.12
N GLU A 570 -20.02 -9.48 -12.88
CA GLU A 570 -19.88 -10.69 -13.69
C GLU A 570 -18.92 -10.51 -14.86
N LEU A 571 -18.93 -9.33 -15.50
CA LEU A 571 -17.99 -8.99 -16.58
C LEU A 571 -16.57 -8.83 -16.02
N ALA A 572 -16.42 -8.11 -14.92
CA ALA A 572 -15.11 -7.93 -14.27
C ALA A 572 -14.50 -9.28 -13.86
N HIS A 573 -15.29 -10.19 -13.28
CA HIS A 573 -14.84 -11.54 -12.95
C HIS A 573 -14.48 -12.36 -14.19
N ALA A 574 -15.27 -12.29 -15.27
CA ALA A 574 -14.97 -12.99 -16.51
C ALA A 574 -13.67 -12.50 -17.17
N LEU A 575 -13.42 -11.18 -17.15
CA LEU A 575 -12.18 -10.58 -17.66
C LEU A 575 -10.98 -10.95 -16.77
N GLN A 576 -11.16 -11.02 -15.46
CA GLN A 576 -10.14 -11.49 -14.53
C GLN A 576 -9.72 -12.95 -14.81
N GLN A 577 -10.68 -13.83 -15.10
CA GLN A 577 -10.38 -15.23 -15.47
C GLN A 577 -9.63 -15.31 -16.80
N GLU A 578 -10.03 -14.53 -17.82
CA GLU A 578 -9.29 -14.47 -19.09
C GLU A 578 -7.85 -13.99 -18.88
N ALA A 579 -7.64 -13.03 -17.97
CA ALA A 579 -6.30 -12.55 -17.64
C ALA A 579 -5.43 -13.63 -16.97
N LEU A 580 -6.02 -14.45 -16.08
CA LEU A 580 -5.35 -15.61 -15.47
C LEU A 580 -5.03 -16.70 -16.50
N GLU A 581 -5.98 -17.01 -17.40
CA GLU A 581 -5.78 -17.97 -18.49
C GLU A 581 -4.66 -17.52 -19.44
N PHE A 582 -4.61 -16.21 -19.74
CA PHE A 582 -3.53 -15.62 -20.52
C PHE A 582 -2.18 -15.76 -19.81
N LEU A 583 -2.06 -15.38 -18.53
CA LEU A 583 -0.82 -15.57 -17.77
C LEU A 583 -0.38 -17.05 -17.72
N ALA A 584 -1.32 -17.98 -17.53
CA ALA A 584 -1.05 -19.40 -17.54
C ALA A 584 -0.53 -19.91 -18.89
N SER A 585 -1.04 -19.38 -20.02
CA SER A 585 -0.52 -19.68 -21.36
C SER A 585 0.93 -19.23 -21.57
N HIS A 586 1.38 -18.23 -20.82
CA HIS A 586 2.76 -17.77 -20.77
C HIS A 586 3.59 -18.41 -19.64
N HIS A 587 3.13 -19.52 -19.06
CA HIS A 587 3.80 -20.27 -17.98
C HIS A 587 3.93 -19.49 -16.66
N ILE A 588 3.00 -18.58 -16.38
CA ILE A 588 2.93 -17.82 -15.12
C ILE A 588 1.70 -18.29 -14.33
N HIS A 589 1.92 -19.11 -13.31
CA HIS A 589 0.84 -19.71 -12.50
C HIS A 589 0.78 -19.17 -11.07
N ASP A 590 1.90 -18.69 -10.53
CA ASP A 590 2.04 -18.32 -9.11
C ASP A 590 1.84 -16.82 -8.84
N GLU A 591 1.59 -16.02 -9.88
CA GLU A 591 1.38 -14.58 -9.76
C GLU A 591 -0.10 -14.18 -9.86
N PRO A 592 -0.60 -13.25 -9.02
CA PRO A 592 -1.94 -12.69 -9.18
C PRO A 592 -2.01 -11.74 -10.40
N VAL A 593 -3.20 -11.53 -10.98
CA VAL A 593 -3.36 -10.59 -12.13
C VAL A 593 -2.90 -9.17 -11.78
N THR A 594 -3.28 -8.69 -10.60
CA THR A 594 -2.89 -7.38 -10.06
C THR A 594 -2.41 -7.54 -8.62
N TRP A 595 -1.47 -6.68 -8.23
CA TRP A 595 -0.99 -6.53 -6.86
C TRP A 595 -0.78 -5.05 -6.59
N GLN A 596 -1.01 -4.62 -5.35
CA GLN A 596 -0.72 -3.26 -4.90
C GLN A 596 -0.20 -3.27 -3.46
N PRO A 597 0.68 -2.33 -3.09
CA PRO A 597 1.24 -2.26 -1.75
C PRO A 597 0.19 -1.82 -0.72
N PRO A 598 0.31 -2.28 0.53
CA PRO A 598 -0.66 -2.00 1.57
C PRO A 598 -0.72 -0.50 1.88
N THR A 599 -1.93 0.06 1.94
CA THR A 599 -2.14 1.49 2.24
C THR A 599 -1.85 1.86 3.68
N THR A 600 -1.64 0.88 4.58
CA THR A 600 -1.18 1.10 5.96
C THR A 600 0.18 1.79 6.03
N LEU A 601 1.01 1.69 4.98
CA LEU A 601 2.26 2.44 4.89
C LEU A 601 2.04 3.96 4.83
N LEU A 602 0.87 4.38 4.38
CA LEU A 602 0.48 5.79 4.26
C LEU A 602 -0.15 6.34 5.56
N SER A 603 -0.29 5.52 6.60
CA SER A 603 -0.92 5.96 7.85
C SER A 603 -0.13 7.10 8.52
N GLY A 604 -0.88 8.12 8.96
CA GLY A 604 -0.34 9.32 9.62
C GLY A 604 0.24 10.38 8.68
N LEU A 605 0.12 10.22 7.36
CA LEU A 605 0.61 11.18 6.37
C LEU A 605 -0.55 12.02 5.79
N SER A 606 -0.31 13.32 5.58
CA SER A 606 -1.25 14.24 4.94
C SER A 606 -0.97 14.32 3.45
N LEU A 607 -1.55 13.41 2.67
CA LEU A 607 -1.34 13.32 1.23
C LEU A 607 -2.20 14.33 0.45
N PRO A 608 -1.76 14.79 -0.74
CA PRO A 608 -2.46 15.86 -1.47
C PRO A 608 -3.77 15.42 -2.14
N GLY A 609 -3.90 14.14 -2.52
CA GLY A 609 -5.07 13.59 -3.20
C GLY A 609 -6.11 12.98 -2.25
N PRO A 610 -7.35 12.76 -2.72
CA PRO A 610 -8.40 12.15 -1.91
C PRO A 610 -8.11 10.68 -1.60
N ASP A 611 -8.56 10.18 -0.46
CA ASP A 611 -8.53 8.74 -0.16
C ASP A 611 -9.71 8.02 -0.86
N PRO A 612 -9.47 7.08 -1.77
CA PRO A 612 -10.52 6.26 -2.38
C PRO A 612 -11.39 5.46 -1.38
N GLY A 613 -10.86 5.14 -0.20
CA GLY A 613 -11.56 4.43 0.86
C GLY A 613 -12.67 5.24 1.54
N ASP A 614 -12.62 6.57 1.46
CA ASP A 614 -13.63 7.46 2.02
C ASP A 614 -14.84 7.67 1.09
N VAL A 615 -14.79 7.13 -0.13
CA VAL A 615 -15.86 7.30 -1.12
C VAL A 615 -17.07 6.43 -0.74
N ASP A 616 -18.23 7.07 -0.56
CA ASP A 616 -19.51 6.37 -0.34
C ASP A 616 -19.91 5.55 -1.57
N LEU A 617 -19.59 4.26 -1.52
CA LEU A 617 -19.86 3.25 -2.56
C LEU A 617 -21.35 3.19 -2.95
N PRO A 618 -22.32 3.01 -2.02
CA PRO A 618 -23.74 3.07 -2.33
C PRO A 618 -24.15 4.35 -3.08
N ARG A 619 -23.68 5.51 -2.62
CA ARG A 619 -24.03 6.80 -3.22
C ARG A 619 -23.40 6.96 -4.60
N LEU A 620 -22.16 6.52 -4.79
CA LEU A 620 -21.48 6.50 -6.09
C LEU A 620 -22.25 5.66 -7.11
N HIS A 621 -22.65 4.44 -6.73
CA HIS A 621 -23.45 3.57 -7.59
C HIS A 621 -24.81 4.21 -7.95
N GLN A 622 -25.45 4.92 -7.03
CA GLN A 622 -26.70 5.65 -7.28
C GLN A 622 -26.52 6.83 -8.25
N LEU A 623 -25.56 7.72 -7.98
CA LEU A 623 -25.31 8.94 -8.76
C LEU A 623 -24.99 8.65 -10.22
N VAL A 624 -24.23 7.58 -10.45
CA VAL A 624 -23.95 7.08 -11.79
C VAL A 624 -25.30 6.63 -12.36
N ARG A 625 -26.02 5.69 -11.76
CA ARG A 625 -27.31 5.16 -12.29
C ARG A 625 -28.38 6.19 -12.64
N GLU A 626 -28.55 7.25 -11.84
CA GLU A 626 -29.65 8.21 -12.00
C GLU A 626 -29.54 9.13 -13.22
N ARG A 627 -28.32 9.42 -13.71
CA ARG A 627 -28.10 10.50 -14.70
C ARG A 627 -27.58 10.07 -16.06
N GLN A 628 -27.53 8.79 -16.39
CA GLN A 628 -26.99 8.29 -17.68
C GLN A 628 -25.54 8.79 -18.01
N HIS A 629 -24.81 9.18 -16.96
CA HIS A 629 -23.35 9.14 -16.70
C HIS A 629 -22.38 10.18 -17.28
N PRO A 630 -22.07 11.26 -16.51
CA PRO A 630 -20.73 11.83 -16.48
C PRO A 630 -20.06 11.54 -15.12
N ILE A 631 -19.01 10.72 -15.12
CA ILE A 631 -18.15 10.43 -13.95
C ILE A 631 -17.64 11.70 -13.28
N GLN A 632 -17.40 12.75 -14.08
CA GLN A 632 -17.05 14.08 -13.60
C GLN A 632 -18.10 14.69 -12.65
N HIS A 633 -19.39 14.41 -12.87
CA HIS A 633 -20.44 14.87 -11.96
C HIS A 633 -20.42 14.08 -10.65
N ALA A 634 -20.22 12.77 -10.71
CA ALA A 634 -20.07 11.95 -9.51
C ALA A 634 -18.85 12.39 -8.68
N ALA A 635 -17.74 12.72 -9.33
CA ALA A 635 -16.53 13.26 -8.70
C ALA A 635 -16.84 14.55 -7.92
N ARG A 636 -17.50 15.52 -8.58
CA ARG A 636 -17.91 16.78 -7.94
C ARG A 636 -18.91 16.56 -6.80
N ALA A 637 -19.89 15.67 -6.98
CA ALA A 637 -20.94 15.44 -6.00
C ALA A 637 -20.42 14.73 -4.73
N LEU A 638 -19.37 13.93 -4.85
CA LEU A 638 -18.72 13.22 -3.75
C LEU A 638 -17.48 13.94 -3.22
N GLY A 639 -17.14 15.12 -3.76
CA GLY A 639 -15.95 15.89 -3.35
C GLY A 639 -14.63 15.18 -3.62
N THR A 640 -14.55 14.36 -4.68
CA THR A 640 -13.37 13.54 -5.01
C THR A 640 -12.93 13.75 -6.47
N THR A 641 -11.89 13.03 -6.92
CA THR A 641 -11.35 13.11 -8.29
C THR A 641 -11.94 12.03 -9.21
N VAL A 642 -11.82 12.24 -10.53
CA VAL A 642 -12.29 11.27 -11.54
C VAL A 642 -11.51 9.96 -11.42
N GLU A 643 -10.22 10.04 -11.13
CA GLU A 643 -9.31 8.91 -10.99
C GLU A 643 -9.57 8.10 -9.72
N ALA A 644 -9.93 8.76 -8.61
CA ALA A 644 -10.40 8.07 -7.42
C ALA A 644 -11.66 7.24 -7.71
N ILE A 645 -12.65 7.83 -8.37
CA ILE A 645 -13.86 7.11 -8.78
C ILE A 645 -13.54 5.97 -9.74
N ARG A 646 -12.60 6.17 -10.68
CA ARG A 646 -12.17 5.11 -11.60
C ARG A 646 -11.59 3.93 -10.83
N HIS A 647 -10.70 4.19 -9.88
CA HIS A 647 -10.10 3.14 -9.04
C HIS A 647 -11.15 2.41 -8.20
N VAL A 648 -12.10 3.14 -7.58
CA VAL A 648 -13.20 2.54 -6.82
C VAL A 648 -14.09 1.65 -7.70
N PHE A 649 -14.38 2.05 -8.95
CA PHE A 649 -15.13 1.20 -9.88
C PHE A 649 -14.34 -0.02 -10.37
N ASP A 650 -13.03 0.11 -10.52
CA ASP A 650 -12.17 -1.01 -10.89
C ASP A 650 -12.15 -2.10 -9.80
N GLU A 651 -12.19 -1.73 -8.51
CA GLU A 651 -12.25 -2.65 -7.37
C GLU A 651 -13.68 -3.11 -7.04
N HIS A 652 -14.66 -2.22 -7.18
CA HIS A 652 -16.06 -2.45 -6.80
C HIS A 652 -17.04 -2.06 -7.94
N PRO A 653 -17.14 -2.90 -8.99
CA PRO A 653 -18.03 -2.65 -10.12
C PRO A 653 -19.49 -2.55 -9.68
N ALA A 654 -20.25 -1.65 -10.30
CA ALA A 654 -21.66 -1.46 -9.96
C ALA A 654 -22.50 -2.66 -10.46
N PRO A 655 -23.37 -3.27 -9.62
CA PRO A 655 -24.24 -4.35 -10.07
C PRO A 655 -25.16 -3.90 -11.21
N ALA A 656 -25.46 -4.81 -12.13
CA ALA A 656 -26.26 -4.52 -13.32
C ALA A 656 -27.67 -4.03 -12.94
N PRO A 657 -28.20 -2.98 -13.58
CA PRO A 657 -29.58 -2.57 -13.35
C PRO A 657 -30.58 -3.65 -13.79
N PRO A 658 -31.78 -3.73 -13.17
CA PRO A 658 -32.84 -4.61 -13.63
C PRO A 658 -33.28 -4.19 -15.04
N LEU A 659 -33.19 -5.11 -15.99
CA LEU A 659 -33.44 -4.84 -17.41
C LEU A 659 -34.93 -4.76 -17.72
N THR A 660 -35.28 -3.90 -18.68
CA THR A 660 -36.60 -3.93 -19.32
C THR A 660 -36.72 -5.18 -20.22
N LYS A 661 -37.94 -5.72 -20.40
CA LYS A 661 -38.17 -6.95 -21.20
C LYS A 661 -37.59 -6.88 -22.63
N THR A 662 -37.50 -5.69 -23.21
CA THR A 662 -36.97 -5.44 -24.56
C THR A 662 -35.45 -5.49 -24.60
N THR A 663 -34.78 -4.91 -23.61
CA THR A 663 -33.31 -4.94 -23.50
C THR A 663 -32.79 -6.31 -23.10
N ALA A 664 -33.51 -7.05 -22.25
CA ALA A 664 -33.19 -8.45 -21.86
C ALA A 664 -33.24 -9.46 -23.03
N ARG A 665 -33.98 -9.13 -24.10
CA ARG A 665 -33.99 -9.91 -25.36
C ARG A 665 -32.81 -9.55 -26.26
N ALA A 666 -32.41 -8.27 -26.32
CA ALA A 666 -31.31 -7.78 -27.15
C ALA A 666 -29.91 -8.13 -26.60
N THR A 667 -29.76 -8.33 -25.28
CA THR A 667 -28.48 -8.64 -24.61
C THR A 667 -28.20 -10.13 -24.42
N GLY A 668 -29.08 -11.03 -24.88
CA GLY A 668 -28.87 -12.47 -24.70
C GLY A 668 -29.02 -12.99 -23.26
N ARG A 669 -29.36 -12.13 -22.28
CA ARG A 669 -29.50 -12.49 -20.86
C ARG A 669 -30.61 -13.52 -20.59
N THR A 670 -31.67 -13.53 -21.42
CA THR A 670 -32.70 -14.59 -21.37
C THR A 670 -32.12 -15.97 -21.67
N ARG A 671 -31.11 -16.04 -22.53
CA ARG A 671 -30.38 -17.27 -22.89
C ARG A 671 -29.39 -17.67 -21.79
N GLN A 672 -28.71 -16.70 -21.18
CA GLN A 672 -27.85 -16.90 -20.01
C GLN A 672 -28.65 -17.43 -18.79
N GLN A 673 -29.79 -16.80 -18.49
CA GLN A 673 -30.71 -17.27 -17.43
C GLN A 673 -31.22 -18.67 -17.71
N ALA A 674 -31.56 -18.98 -18.96
CA ALA A 674 -31.97 -20.32 -19.36
C ALA A 674 -30.84 -21.36 -19.20
N ARG A 675 -29.59 -21.00 -19.49
CA ARG A 675 -28.39 -21.83 -19.29
C ARG A 675 -28.08 -22.08 -17.81
N GLN A 676 -28.27 -21.09 -16.94
CA GLN A 676 -28.11 -21.27 -15.48
C GLN A 676 -29.25 -22.08 -14.86
N ALA A 677 -30.48 -21.84 -15.29
CA ALA A 677 -31.65 -22.55 -14.78
C ALA A 677 -31.78 -23.98 -15.31
N ILE A 678 -31.23 -24.27 -16.50
CA ILE A 678 -31.27 -25.58 -17.14
C ILE A 678 -29.87 -25.95 -17.66
N PRO A 679 -29.00 -26.50 -16.81
CA PRO A 679 -27.72 -27.07 -17.23
C PRO A 679 -27.91 -28.21 -18.24
N ALA A 680 -26.85 -28.55 -18.99
CA ALA A 680 -26.89 -29.60 -20.02
C ALA A 680 -27.43 -30.93 -19.49
N GLU A 681 -26.98 -31.38 -18.32
CA GLU A 681 -27.45 -32.59 -17.63
C GLU A 681 -28.95 -32.55 -17.33
N ARG A 682 -29.46 -31.39 -16.88
CA ARG A 682 -30.88 -31.23 -16.58
C ARG A 682 -31.73 -31.20 -17.85
N LEU A 683 -31.22 -30.61 -18.93
CA LEU A 683 -31.91 -30.63 -20.22
C LEU A 683 -31.90 -32.04 -20.83
N ILE A 684 -30.80 -32.79 -20.70
CA ILE A 684 -30.69 -34.21 -21.07
C ILE A 684 -31.69 -35.04 -20.26
N GLN A 685 -31.71 -34.89 -18.94
CA GLN A 685 -32.63 -35.61 -18.07
C GLN A 685 -34.09 -35.32 -18.45
N LEU A 686 -34.47 -34.05 -18.62
CA LEU A 686 -35.84 -33.68 -18.95
C LEU A 686 -36.24 -34.13 -20.38
N TYR A 687 -35.33 -33.98 -21.35
CA TYR A 687 -35.63 -34.19 -22.77
C TYR A 687 -35.44 -35.65 -23.22
N LEU A 688 -34.30 -36.26 -22.88
CA LEU A 688 -33.91 -37.61 -23.26
C LEU A 688 -34.46 -38.65 -22.28
N ASP A 689 -34.21 -38.50 -20.97
CA ASP A 689 -34.52 -39.55 -19.96
C ASP A 689 -36.00 -39.55 -19.53
N GLU A 690 -36.54 -38.37 -19.21
CA GLU A 690 -37.94 -38.19 -18.81
C GLU A 690 -38.89 -38.04 -20.02
N HIS A 691 -38.35 -38.13 -21.23
CA HIS A 691 -39.04 -38.04 -22.51
C HIS A 691 -39.96 -36.81 -22.70
N ARG A 692 -39.71 -35.69 -21.99
CA ARG A 692 -40.53 -34.49 -22.10
C ARG A 692 -40.26 -33.78 -23.43
N SER A 693 -41.31 -33.24 -24.05
CA SER A 693 -41.15 -32.37 -25.23
C SER A 693 -40.61 -30.99 -24.82
N LEU A 694 -39.90 -30.30 -25.72
CA LEU A 694 -39.44 -28.92 -25.48
C LEU A 694 -40.58 -27.95 -25.10
N ARG A 695 -41.82 -28.25 -25.51
CA ARG A 695 -43.01 -27.47 -25.12
C ARG A 695 -43.40 -27.70 -23.65
N GLN A 696 -43.27 -28.92 -23.15
CA GLN A 696 -43.50 -29.23 -21.73
C GLN A 696 -42.38 -28.65 -20.88
N ILE A 697 -41.14 -28.74 -21.34
CA ILE A 697 -40.00 -28.12 -20.67
C ILE A 697 -40.18 -26.60 -20.59
N ALA A 698 -40.66 -25.96 -21.66
CA ALA A 698 -40.99 -24.52 -21.66
C ALA A 698 -42.03 -24.12 -20.59
N VAL A 699 -43.02 -24.98 -20.31
CA VAL A 699 -44.03 -24.73 -19.28
C VAL A 699 -43.44 -24.90 -17.88
N ILE A 700 -42.55 -25.88 -17.70
CA ILE A 700 -41.90 -26.16 -16.41
C ILE A 700 -40.89 -25.06 -16.06
N THR A 701 -40.14 -24.56 -17.04
CA THR A 701 -39.00 -23.67 -16.81
C THR A 701 -39.30 -22.20 -17.09
N GLY A 702 -40.45 -21.91 -17.73
CA GLY A 702 -40.85 -20.55 -18.09
C GLY A 702 -40.12 -19.97 -19.31
N PHE A 703 -39.16 -20.68 -19.91
CA PHE A 703 -38.41 -20.24 -21.08
C PHE A 703 -39.09 -20.61 -22.39
N SER A 704 -39.00 -19.74 -23.40
CA SER A 704 -39.65 -19.98 -24.69
C SER A 704 -39.06 -21.20 -25.43
N ARG A 705 -39.88 -21.88 -26.24
CA ARG A 705 -39.45 -23.05 -27.05
C ARG A 705 -38.21 -22.75 -27.89
N ARG A 706 -38.10 -21.55 -28.46
CA ARG A 706 -36.98 -21.13 -29.31
C ARG A 706 -35.66 -21.10 -28.52
N VAL A 707 -35.69 -20.53 -27.31
CA VAL A 707 -34.52 -20.49 -26.41
C VAL A 707 -34.07 -21.90 -26.01
N LEU A 708 -35.00 -22.82 -25.77
CA LEU A 708 -34.69 -24.23 -25.45
C LEU A 708 -34.16 -25.01 -26.66
N THR A 709 -34.62 -24.71 -27.88
CA THR A 709 -34.08 -25.28 -29.12
C THR A 709 -32.64 -24.82 -29.35
N ASP A 710 -32.38 -23.52 -29.17
CA ASP A 710 -31.04 -22.96 -29.32
C ASP A 710 -30.06 -23.54 -28.27
N LEU A 711 -30.52 -23.74 -27.03
CA LEU A 711 -29.75 -24.41 -25.96
C LEU A 711 -29.47 -25.89 -26.26
N ALA A 712 -30.45 -26.62 -26.78
CA ALA A 712 -30.26 -28.02 -27.15
C ALA A 712 -29.20 -28.19 -28.26
N ASN A 713 -29.23 -27.32 -29.27
CA ASN A 713 -28.19 -27.29 -30.30
C ASN A 713 -26.81 -26.93 -29.73
N GLU A 714 -26.76 -25.97 -28.81
CA GLU A 714 -25.52 -25.52 -28.14
C GLU A 714 -24.91 -26.62 -27.26
N TYR A 715 -25.73 -27.44 -26.59
CA TYR A 715 -25.28 -28.59 -25.79
C TYR A 715 -25.06 -29.86 -26.61
N GLY A 716 -25.22 -29.81 -27.94
CA GLY A 716 -25.09 -30.99 -28.80
C GLY A 716 -26.16 -32.07 -28.56
N ILE A 717 -27.32 -31.71 -28.01
CA ILE A 717 -28.42 -32.64 -27.73
C ILE A 717 -29.21 -32.85 -29.04
N PRO A 718 -29.26 -34.08 -29.58
CA PRO A 718 -29.98 -34.35 -30.82
C PRO A 718 -31.48 -34.11 -30.64
N LEU A 719 -32.02 -33.16 -31.41
CA LEU A 719 -33.43 -32.83 -31.39
C LEU A 719 -34.25 -33.87 -32.17
N ARG A 720 -35.33 -34.37 -31.58
CA ARG A 720 -36.23 -35.37 -32.19
C ARG A 720 -36.81 -34.87 -33.51
N GLU A 721 -36.61 -35.63 -34.58
CA GLU A 721 -37.16 -35.37 -35.91
C GLU A 721 -38.64 -35.79 -35.98
N GLY A 722 -39.54 -34.85 -35.70
CA GLY A 722 -40.95 -34.99 -36.04
C GLY A 722 -41.74 -36.08 -35.30
N PRO A 723 -43.03 -36.27 -35.63
CA PRO A 723 -44.01 -37.00 -34.82
C PRO A 723 -43.92 -38.53 -34.92
N GLN A 724 -42.78 -39.10 -35.33
CA GLN A 724 -42.62 -40.55 -35.55
C GLN A 724 -42.23 -41.32 -34.26
N ASP A 725 -41.67 -40.63 -33.25
CA ASP A 725 -41.26 -41.24 -31.97
C ASP A 725 -42.41 -41.47 -30.96
N TYR A 726 -43.67 -41.19 -31.33
CA TYR A 726 -44.84 -41.40 -30.45
C TYR A 726 -45.40 -42.84 -30.45
N LYS A 727 -44.68 -43.84 -30.97
CA LYS A 727 -45.17 -45.23 -31.00
C LYS A 727 -45.01 -45.93 -29.64
N ARG A 728 -46.10 -45.92 -28.86
CA ARG A 728 -46.71 -47.05 -28.10
C ARG A 728 -47.44 -46.55 -26.84
N ARG A 729 -48.69 -46.09 -27.01
CA ARG A 729 -49.74 -46.19 -25.97
C ARG A 729 -51.02 -46.71 -26.64
N GLY A 730 -51.34 -47.98 -26.38
CA GLY A 730 -52.61 -48.64 -26.71
C GLY A 730 -52.79 -49.06 -28.18
N THR A 731 -52.30 -50.25 -28.53
CA THR A 731 -52.77 -50.99 -29.72
C THR A 731 -54.18 -51.52 -29.42
N VAL A 732 -55.15 -51.21 -30.28
CA VAL A 732 -56.52 -51.76 -30.21
C VAL A 732 -56.61 -52.89 -31.23
N GLU A 733 -56.94 -54.10 -30.81
CA GLU A 733 -57.06 -55.23 -31.72
C GLU A 733 -58.30 -55.11 -32.62
N ARG A 734 -58.15 -55.54 -33.88
CA ARG A 734 -59.20 -55.47 -34.91
C ARG A 734 -60.47 -56.21 -34.49
N ASP A 735 -60.32 -57.40 -33.94
CA ASP A 735 -61.45 -58.28 -33.64
C ASP A 735 -62.28 -57.75 -32.46
N TRP A 736 -61.62 -57.18 -31.45
CA TRP A 736 -62.28 -56.49 -30.35
C TRP A 736 -63.09 -55.27 -30.83
N LEU A 737 -62.51 -54.46 -31.72
CA LEU A 737 -63.18 -53.28 -32.25
C LEU A 737 -64.39 -53.67 -33.12
N ILE A 738 -64.32 -54.77 -33.87
CA ILE A 738 -65.44 -55.30 -34.66
C ILE A 738 -66.54 -55.84 -33.74
N ASP A 739 -66.21 -56.63 -32.72
CA ASP A 739 -67.21 -57.11 -31.73
C ASP A 739 -67.93 -55.95 -31.06
N GLN A 740 -67.19 -54.99 -30.52
CA GLN A 740 -67.77 -53.91 -29.73
C GLN A 740 -68.51 -52.86 -30.58
N TYR A 741 -67.92 -52.45 -31.72
CA TYR A 741 -68.49 -51.40 -32.57
C TYR A 741 -69.53 -51.94 -33.56
N VAL A 742 -69.26 -53.07 -34.24
CA VAL A 742 -70.13 -53.61 -35.30
C VAL A 742 -71.21 -54.51 -34.71
N HIS A 743 -70.85 -55.51 -33.90
CA HIS A 743 -71.80 -56.51 -33.39
C HIS A 743 -72.62 -55.99 -32.20
N ARG A 744 -71.97 -55.48 -31.15
CA ARG A 744 -72.64 -54.95 -29.93
C ARG A 744 -73.17 -53.52 -30.08
N ARG A 745 -72.95 -52.91 -31.25
CA ARG A 745 -73.40 -51.58 -31.64
C ARG A 745 -73.05 -50.40 -30.71
N ARG A 746 -71.99 -50.51 -29.90
CA ARG A 746 -71.52 -49.43 -29.02
C ARG A 746 -70.92 -48.26 -29.82
N THR A 747 -70.87 -47.06 -29.22
CA THR A 747 -70.38 -45.86 -29.92
C THR A 747 -68.85 -45.69 -29.78
N LEU A 748 -68.19 -45.14 -30.80
CA LEU A 748 -66.75 -44.84 -30.72
C LEU A 748 -66.36 -43.96 -29.52
N PRO A 749 -67.16 -42.95 -29.11
CA PRO A 749 -66.89 -42.19 -27.89
C PRO A 749 -66.83 -43.02 -26.61
N ASP A 750 -67.70 -44.01 -26.46
CA ASP A 750 -67.71 -44.85 -25.25
C ASP A 750 -66.53 -45.83 -25.24
N LEU A 751 -66.21 -46.40 -26.40
CA LEU A 751 -65.03 -47.27 -26.55
C LEU A 751 -63.72 -46.51 -26.33
N ALA A 752 -63.64 -45.26 -26.79
CA ALA A 752 -62.49 -44.40 -26.57
C ALA A 752 -62.30 -44.06 -25.09
N ARG A 753 -63.40 -43.79 -24.36
CA ARG A 753 -63.37 -43.54 -22.91
C ARG A 753 -62.89 -44.76 -22.12
N GLU A 754 -63.36 -45.95 -22.49
CA GLU A 754 -63.00 -47.22 -21.84
C GLU A 754 -61.54 -47.61 -22.12
N ALA A 755 -61.05 -47.41 -23.34
CA ALA A 755 -59.67 -47.70 -23.71
C ALA A 755 -58.67 -46.58 -23.35
N GLY A 756 -59.10 -45.55 -22.60
CA GLY A 756 -58.23 -44.46 -22.13
C GLY A 756 -57.62 -43.59 -23.24
N MET A 757 -58.27 -43.47 -24.40
CA MET A 757 -57.76 -42.71 -25.55
C MET A 757 -58.78 -41.74 -26.14
N SER A 758 -58.33 -40.83 -27.01
CA SER A 758 -59.24 -39.87 -27.65
C SER A 758 -60.11 -40.53 -28.73
N THR A 759 -61.32 -40.00 -28.93
CA THR A 759 -62.26 -40.47 -29.95
C THR A 759 -61.67 -40.40 -31.37
N ALA A 760 -60.84 -39.40 -31.64
CA ALA A 760 -60.10 -39.26 -32.88
C ALA A 760 -59.00 -40.32 -33.06
N ASN A 761 -58.42 -40.83 -31.96
CA ASN A 761 -57.47 -41.94 -31.99
C ASN A 761 -58.19 -43.27 -32.25
N MET A 762 -59.34 -43.49 -31.61
CA MET A 762 -60.18 -44.68 -31.84
C MET A 762 -60.73 -44.74 -33.27
N ALA A 763 -61.10 -43.58 -33.85
CA ALA A 763 -61.50 -43.49 -35.26
C ALA A 763 -60.34 -43.78 -36.23
N ARG A 764 -59.10 -43.41 -35.86
CA ARG A 764 -57.90 -43.77 -36.63
C ARG A 764 -57.63 -45.27 -36.58
N TRP A 765 -57.81 -45.92 -35.43
CA TRP A 765 -57.73 -47.39 -35.32
C TRP A 765 -58.82 -48.10 -36.13
N ALA A 766 -60.05 -47.60 -36.12
CA ALA A 766 -61.13 -48.12 -36.98
C ALA A 766 -60.77 -48.04 -38.47
N LYS A 767 -60.18 -46.93 -38.90
CA LYS A 767 -59.69 -46.75 -40.28
C LYS A 767 -58.50 -47.65 -40.60
N ALA A 768 -57.54 -47.78 -39.68
CA ALA A 768 -56.36 -48.64 -39.84
C ALA A 768 -56.71 -50.14 -39.93
N HIS A 769 -57.77 -50.56 -39.24
CA HIS A 769 -58.27 -51.95 -39.25
C HIS A 769 -59.39 -52.21 -40.27
N ASN A 770 -59.67 -51.25 -41.16
CA ASN A 770 -60.76 -51.32 -42.16
C ASN A 770 -62.13 -51.67 -41.57
N VAL A 771 -62.44 -51.15 -40.38
CA VAL A 771 -63.76 -51.30 -39.76
C VAL A 771 -64.69 -50.22 -40.33
N PRO A 772 -65.82 -50.60 -40.98
CA PRO A 772 -66.71 -49.63 -41.63
C PRO A 772 -67.36 -48.71 -40.60
N LEU A 773 -67.05 -47.42 -40.69
CA LEU A 773 -67.59 -46.39 -39.80
C LEU A 773 -69.04 -46.06 -40.18
N ARG A 774 -69.92 -45.97 -39.19
CA ARG A 774 -71.31 -45.56 -39.37
C ARG A 774 -71.39 -44.11 -39.85
N SER A 775 -72.33 -43.84 -40.74
CA SER A 775 -72.61 -42.49 -41.27
C SER A 775 -72.96 -41.50 -40.15
N ARG A 776 -72.50 -40.25 -40.29
CA ARG A 776 -72.80 -39.18 -39.33
C ARG A 776 -74.31 -38.95 -39.26
N GLY A 777 -74.89 -39.06 -38.06
CA GLY A 777 -76.31 -38.80 -37.81
C GLY A 777 -77.23 -40.03 -37.71
N GLY A 778 -76.70 -41.26 -37.79
CA GLY A 778 -77.49 -42.47 -37.52
C GLY A 778 -78.01 -42.50 -36.08
N ALA A 779 -79.33 -42.57 -35.91
CA ALA A 779 -80.00 -42.56 -34.61
C ALA A 779 -79.46 -43.67 -33.69
N SER A 780 -79.10 -43.31 -32.45
CA SER A 780 -78.73 -44.30 -31.44
C SER A 780 -79.93 -45.21 -31.14
N HIS A 781 -79.67 -46.50 -30.95
CA HIS A 781 -80.69 -47.50 -30.59
C HIS A 781 -81.52 -47.08 -29.35
N SER A 782 -80.90 -46.33 -28.43
CA SER A 782 -81.56 -45.76 -27.25
C SER A 782 -82.50 -44.58 -27.53
N GLN A 783 -82.28 -43.79 -28.60
CA GLN A 783 -83.18 -42.69 -28.97
C GLN A 783 -84.40 -43.18 -29.76
N ALA A 784 -84.25 -44.22 -30.59
CA ALA A 784 -85.36 -44.80 -31.34
C ALA A 784 -86.40 -45.49 -30.43
N LEU A 785 -85.94 -46.19 -29.39
CA LEU A 785 -86.82 -46.83 -28.39
C LEU A 785 -87.64 -45.82 -27.58
N ARG A 786 -87.08 -44.64 -27.24
CA ARG A 786 -87.80 -43.59 -26.49
C ARG A 786 -88.85 -42.86 -27.31
N ALA A 787 -88.63 -42.69 -28.62
CA ALA A 787 -89.58 -42.02 -29.51
C ALA A 787 -90.83 -42.88 -29.82
N ALA A 788 -90.66 -44.21 -29.92
CA ALA A 788 -91.77 -45.15 -30.14
C ALA A 788 -92.70 -45.26 -28.91
N ASP A 789 -92.14 -45.28 -27.70
CA ASP A 789 -92.90 -45.35 -26.44
C ASP A 789 -93.69 -44.05 -26.14
N GLN A 790 -93.12 -42.88 -26.46
CA GLN A 790 -93.81 -41.58 -26.33
C GLN A 790 -94.97 -41.40 -27.32
N ALA A 791 -94.86 -41.93 -28.54
CA ALA A 791 -95.94 -41.84 -29.54
C ALA A 791 -97.15 -42.72 -29.19
N HIS A 792 -96.95 -43.85 -28.47
CA HIS A 792 -98.03 -44.76 -28.11
C HIS A 792 -98.92 -44.20 -26.97
N ARG A 793 -98.31 -43.54 -25.98
CA ARG A 793 -98.98 -42.95 -24.80
C ARG A 793 -99.64 -41.59 -25.04
N ALA A 794 -99.35 -40.91 -26.16
CA ALA A 794 -99.89 -39.59 -26.45
C ALA A 794 -101.32 -39.62 -27.04
N PRO A 795 -102.19 -38.62 -26.73
CA PRO A 795 -103.50 -38.46 -27.35
C PRO A 795 -103.44 -38.50 -28.88
N ARG A 796 -104.45 -39.11 -29.54
CA ARG A 796 -104.47 -39.33 -31.02
C ARG A 796 -104.13 -38.08 -31.84
N VAL A 797 -104.50 -36.89 -31.37
CA VAL A 797 -104.26 -35.60 -32.01
C VAL A 797 -102.77 -35.22 -32.08
N LEU A 798 -101.91 -35.73 -31.18
CA LEU A 798 -100.48 -35.38 -31.11
C LEU A 798 -99.55 -36.39 -31.80
N ARG A 799 -100.04 -37.61 -32.10
CA ARG A 799 -99.23 -38.70 -32.66
C ARG A 799 -98.50 -38.34 -33.96
N PRO A 800 -99.12 -37.62 -34.93
CA PRO A 800 -98.44 -37.25 -36.17
C PRO A 800 -97.26 -36.28 -35.98
N ALA A 801 -97.30 -35.43 -34.94
CA ALA A 801 -96.23 -34.47 -34.64
C ALA A 801 -95.11 -35.06 -33.76
N LEU A 802 -95.26 -36.30 -33.27
CA LEU A 802 -94.28 -37.00 -32.42
C LEU A 802 -93.27 -37.85 -33.22
N SER A 803 -93.37 -37.89 -34.55
CA SER A 803 -92.42 -38.60 -35.41
C SER A 803 -91.18 -37.74 -35.72
N GLY A 804 -90.12 -37.88 -34.93
CA GLY A 804 -88.78 -37.36 -35.27
C GLY A 804 -87.98 -36.79 -34.09
N GLN A 805 -86.70 -36.53 -34.31
CA GLN A 805 -85.81 -35.95 -33.30
C GLN A 805 -86.36 -34.61 -32.78
N GLY A 806 -86.38 -34.43 -31.45
CA GLY A 806 -86.81 -33.20 -30.78
C GLY A 806 -88.32 -32.91 -30.85
N ALA A 807 -89.16 -33.87 -31.22
CA ALA A 807 -90.60 -33.67 -31.39
C ALA A 807 -91.33 -33.17 -30.12
N SER A 808 -91.05 -33.79 -28.98
CA SER A 808 -91.65 -33.42 -27.68
C SER A 808 -91.27 -32.00 -27.24
N GLU A 809 -90.05 -31.58 -27.56
CA GLU A 809 -89.55 -30.23 -27.28
C GLU A 809 -90.25 -29.17 -28.15
N ARG A 810 -90.52 -29.49 -29.43
CA ARG A 810 -91.27 -28.59 -30.32
C ARG A 810 -92.71 -28.37 -29.82
N LEU A 811 -93.39 -29.43 -29.38
CA LEU A 811 -94.75 -29.32 -28.83
C LEU A 811 -94.79 -28.50 -27.52
N ARG A 812 -93.78 -28.66 -26.64
CA ARG A 812 -93.63 -27.82 -25.43
C ARG A 812 -93.44 -26.36 -25.78
N ARG A 813 -92.59 -26.06 -26.76
CA ARG A 813 -92.33 -24.67 -27.22
C ARG A 813 -93.56 -24.05 -27.86
N PHE A 814 -94.36 -24.82 -28.61
CA PHE A 814 -95.66 -24.36 -29.09
C PHE A 814 -96.60 -24.01 -27.93
N ALA A 815 -96.70 -24.88 -26.91
CA ALA A 815 -97.54 -24.63 -25.74
C ALA A 815 -97.10 -23.39 -24.94
N ALA A 816 -95.79 -23.18 -24.79
CA ALA A 816 -95.24 -21.99 -24.16
C ALA A 816 -95.44 -20.72 -25.00
N ALA A 817 -95.27 -20.82 -26.33
CA ALA A 817 -95.45 -19.69 -27.24
C ALA A 817 -96.90 -19.20 -27.28
N ALA A 818 -97.90 -20.08 -27.08
CA ALA A 818 -99.32 -19.74 -27.10
C ALA A 818 -99.74 -18.69 -26.05
N ALA A 819 -98.94 -18.44 -25.02
CA ALA A 819 -99.21 -17.44 -23.98
C ALA A 819 -98.79 -16.01 -24.34
N PHE A 820 -98.10 -15.83 -25.47
CA PHE A 820 -97.57 -14.53 -25.89
C PHE A 820 -98.45 -13.86 -26.96
N PRO A 821 -98.40 -12.52 -27.12
CA PRO A 821 -99.21 -11.80 -28.10
C PRO A 821 -98.68 -11.91 -29.54
N SER A 822 -97.44 -12.36 -29.76
CA SER A 822 -96.87 -12.64 -31.08
C SER A 822 -95.73 -13.65 -31.01
N LEU A 823 -95.36 -14.27 -32.15
CA LEU A 823 -94.22 -15.19 -32.20
C LEU A 823 -92.86 -14.50 -31.98
N GLY A 824 -92.76 -13.21 -32.33
CA GLY A 824 -91.58 -12.41 -32.02
C GLY A 824 -91.42 -12.20 -30.51
N ALA A 825 -92.52 -11.88 -29.82
CA ALA A 825 -92.54 -11.77 -28.36
C ALA A 825 -92.28 -13.13 -27.68
N ALA A 826 -92.86 -14.22 -28.20
CA ALA A 826 -92.61 -15.57 -27.70
C ALA A 826 -91.14 -15.99 -27.84
N ALA A 827 -90.50 -15.68 -28.98
CA ALA A 827 -89.10 -16.01 -29.21
C ALA A 827 -88.18 -15.26 -28.24
N SER A 828 -88.42 -13.96 -28.04
CA SER A 828 -87.69 -13.14 -27.07
C SER A 828 -87.89 -13.64 -25.63
N GLY A 829 -89.14 -13.87 -25.22
CA GLY A 829 -89.49 -14.33 -23.87
C GLY A 829 -88.98 -15.74 -23.53
N LEU A 830 -88.76 -16.59 -24.53
CA LEU A 830 -88.21 -17.94 -24.35
C LEU A 830 -86.69 -18.02 -24.60
N GLY A 831 -86.03 -16.91 -24.93
CA GLY A 831 -84.59 -16.87 -25.24
C GLY A 831 -84.22 -17.64 -26.51
N LEU A 832 -85.12 -17.72 -27.49
CA LEU A 832 -84.95 -18.47 -28.73
C LEU A 832 -84.85 -17.55 -29.95
N ASN A 833 -84.14 -18.00 -30.98
CA ASN A 833 -84.12 -17.30 -32.26
C ASN A 833 -85.52 -17.36 -32.92
N ALA A 834 -86.07 -16.20 -33.28
CA ALA A 834 -87.41 -16.08 -33.85
C ALA A 834 -87.62 -16.91 -35.12
N PHE A 835 -86.62 -16.98 -36.00
CA PHE A 835 -86.67 -17.81 -37.21
C PHE A 835 -86.78 -19.30 -36.88
N THR A 836 -86.06 -19.74 -35.83
CA THR A 836 -86.10 -21.14 -35.38
C THR A 836 -87.46 -21.51 -34.80
N LEU A 837 -88.05 -20.63 -33.98
CA LEU A 837 -89.38 -20.88 -33.40
C LEU A 837 -90.47 -20.92 -34.48
N VAL A 838 -90.42 -20.00 -35.46
CA VAL A 838 -91.35 -19.99 -36.60
C VAL A 838 -91.22 -21.27 -37.44
N ALA A 839 -90.00 -21.69 -37.76
CA ALA A 839 -89.76 -22.93 -38.51
C ALA A 839 -90.27 -24.18 -37.75
N GLN A 840 -90.11 -24.21 -36.43
CA GLN A 840 -90.62 -25.29 -35.59
C GLN A 840 -92.15 -25.35 -35.58
N ILE A 841 -92.83 -24.21 -35.46
CA ILE A 841 -94.30 -24.14 -35.47
C ILE A 841 -94.86 -24.50 -36.86
N ASN A 842 -94.30 -23.97 -37.94
CA ASN A 842 -94.71 -24.30 -39.30
C ASN A 842 -94.53 -25.80 -39.62
N ARG A 843 -93.55 -26.46 -38.98
CA ARG A 843 -93.36 -27.90 -39.09
C ARG A 843 -94.47 -28.67 -38.37
N ILE A 844 -94.84 -28.26 -37.15
CA ILE A 844 -95.98 -28.88 -36.44
C ILE A 844 -97.28 -28.67 -37.22
N GLU A 845 -97.51 -27.48 -37.78
CA GLU A 845 -98.70 -27.19 -38.60
C GLU A 845 -98.79 -28.10 -39.83
N ARG A 846 -97.66 -28.39 -40.49
CA ARG A 846 -97.60 -29.37 -41.58
C ARG A 846 -97.84 -30.80 -41.11
N GLU A 847 -97.22 -31.20 -40.00
CA GLU A 847 -97.34 -32.55 -39.44
C GLU A 847 -98.76 -32.83 -38.91
N LEU A 848 -99.49 -31.81 -38.45
CA LEU A 848 -100.88 -31.91 -37.94
C LEU A 848 -101.95 -31.55 -38.98
N GLY A 849 -101.56 -31.17 -40.20
CA GLY A 849 -102.48 -30.93 -41.31
C GLY A 849 -103.30 -29.63 -41.22
N GLY A 850 -102.84 -28.61 -40.50
CA GLY A 850 -103.53 -27.32 -40.43
C GLY A 850 -102.86 -26.26 -39.54
N PRO A 851 -103.21 -24.97 -39.71
CA PRO A 851 -102.62 -23.88 -38.93
C PRO A 851 -103.06 -23.94 -37.46
N LEU A 852 -102.11 -23.74 -36.54
CA LEU A 852 -102.36 -23.76 -35.09
C LEU A 852 -102.58 -22.35 -34.52
N LEU A 853 -102.05 -21.32 -35.19
CA LEU A 853 -102.13 -19.93 -34.77
C LEU A 853 -102.64 -19.04 -35.91
N VAL A 854 -103.55 -18.14 -35.60
CA VAL A 854 -103.82 -16.94 -36.40
C VAL A 854 -102.70 -15.95 -36.08
N ARG A 855 -101.92 -15.57 -37.08
CA ARG A 855 -100.72 -14.73 -36.90
C ARG A 855 -101.13 -13.32 -36.45
N ALA A 856 -100.28 -12.68 -35.65
CA ALA A 856 -100.54 -11.33 -35.17
C ALA A 856 -100.48 -10.32 -36.32
N GLU A 857 -101.44 -9.39 -36.37
CA GLU A 857 -101.50 -8.26 -37.30
C GLU A 857 -101.40 -6.95 -36.49
N ARG A 858 -101.15 -5.80 -37.15
CA ARG A 858 -101.04 -4.50 -36.46
C ARG A 858 -102.31 -4.24 -35.63
N GLY A 859 -102.14 -4.18 -34.30
CA GLY A 859 -103.23 -3.94 -33.34
C GLY A 859 -104.07 -5.18 -32.95
N ARG A 860 -103.75 -6.37 -33.45
CA ARG A 860 -104.44 -7.64 -33.10
C ARG A 860 -103.43 -8.71 -32.65
N PRO A 861 -103.47 -9.17 -31.39
CA PRO A 861 -102.56 -10.21 -30.91
C PRO A 861 -102.86 -11.57 -31.57
N MET A 862 -101.85 -12.45 -31.62
CA MET A 862 -102.03 -13.80 -32.15
C MET A 862 -103.05 -14.59 -31.32
N THR A 863 -103.89 -15.38 -31.99
CA THR A 863 -104.90 -16.21 -31.33
C THR A 863 -104.82 -17.66 -31.81
N LEU A 864 -105.24 -18.60 -30.96
CA LEU A 864 -105.23 -20.02 -31.31
C LEU A 864 -106.41 -20.37 -32.22
N THR A 865 -106.13 -21.10 -33.30
CA THR A 865 -107.17 -21.69 -34.16
C THR A 865 -107.94 -22.79 -33.40
N PRO A 866 -109.10 -23.27 -33.90
CA PRO A 866 -109.78 -24.42 -33.31
C PRO A 866 -108.90 -25.68 -33.22
N LEU A 867 -107.97 -25.87 -34.17
CA LEU A 867 -106.96 -26.93 -34.12
C LEU A 867 -105.90 -26.62 -33.04
N GLY A 868 -105.39 -25.40 -32.98
CA GLY A 868 -104.46 -24.93 -31.94
C GLY A 868 -104.97 -25.09 -30.51
N LYS A 869 -106.24 -24.78 -30.26
CA LYS A 869 -106.90 -24.98 -28.95
C LYS A 869 -106.98 -26.47 -28.56
N ARG A 870 -107.30 -27.35 -29.51
CA ARG A 870 -107.35 -28.82 -29.29
C ARG A 870 -105.96 -29.39 -29.02
N VAL A 871 -104.96 -28.96 -29.77
CA VAL A 871 -103.55 -29.39 -29.61
C VAL A 871 -102.99 -28.88 -28.28
N LEU A 872 -103.22 -27.62 -27.91
CA LEU A 872 -102.78 -27.07 -26.62
C LEU A 872 -103.41 -27.82 -25.43
N ARG A 873 -104.71 -28.13 -25.52
CA ARG A 873 -105.41 -28.91 -24.49
C ARG A 873 -104.85 -30.34 -24.38
N ALA A 874 -104.55 -30.98 -25.51
CA ALA A 874 -103.93 -32.30 -25.55
C ALA A 874 -102.49 -32.31 -24.99
N ILE A 875 -101.72 -31.23 -25.19
CA ILE A 875 -100.37 -31.10 -24.61
C ILE A 875 -100.44 -30.94 -23.10
N ARG A 876 -101.35 -30.09 -22.58
CA ARG A 876 -101.53 -29.89 -21.14
C ARG A 876 -101.98 -31.16 -20.42
N THR A 877 -102.99 -31.86 -20.96
CA THR A 877 -103.43 -33.17 -20.42
C THR A 877 -102.33 -34.24 -20.45
N SER A 878 -101.44 -34.22 -21.43
CA SER A 878 -100.28 -35.12 -21.49
C SER A 878 -99.13 -34.71 -20.54
N GLN A 879 -99.12 -33.48 -20.03
CA GLN A 879 -98.13 -32.98 -19.06
C GLN A 879 -98.61 -33.18 -17.61
N ASP A 880 -99.90 -33.02 -17.35
CA ASP A 880 -100.49 -33.17 -16.02
C ASP A 880 -100.63 -34.66 -15.60
N GLY A 881 -100.68 -35.60 -16.55
CA GLY A 881 -100.68 -37.05 -16.29
C GLY A 881 -99.30 -37.69 -16.04
N ALA A 882 -98.23 -36.90 -15.97
CA ALA A 882 -96.86 -37.36 -15.72
C ALA A 882 -96.36 -37.02 -14.30
N GLY A 883 -97.28 -36.60 -13.41
CA GLY A 883 -97.01 -36.17 -12.03
C GLY A 883 -97.80 -36.91 -10.94
N ALA A 884 -98.17 -38.18 -11.18
CA ALA A 884 -98.58 -39.13 -10.14
C ALA A 884 -97.70 -40.37 -10.21
#